data_AF-A0A3A4F469-F1
#
_entry.id   AF-A0A3A4F469-F1
#
_cell.length_a   1.000
_cell.length_b   1.000
_cell.length_c   1.000
_cell.angle_alpha   90.00
_cell.angle_beta   90.00
_cell.angle_gamma   90.00
#
_symmetry.space_group_name_H-M   'P 1'
#
loop_
_entity.id
_entity.type
_entity.pdbx_description
1 polymer ?
#
loop_
_entity_poly.entity_id
_entity_poly.type
_entity_poly.pdbx_seq_one_letter_code
_entity_poly.pdbx_strand_id
1 'polypeptide(L)'
;MRSSRRPPRVPDPGGPMSTQSQDIQWLNGFLHSLWPAASELIGAEFTHAAVTGFNHPEDDDDTEPAPTPEPPGPGPVPPPDPDNPFPKLTDLDPVEQITRTYRRIMTLPFRKLAKGLKWVLESTLRMSPSSTWVDLSRPPGVRAAGPDAITAYFPPMNADRHQFRTRISTLGKVGGALGISVRVDVYLRLRAKFSANEKPDPEIDEPHLDTNRRGEIFESLLKWKDEVDGELADSDLRDELGFLSTARYNREAARTATPERLVPTREVLPDGINIVLVPDGFDPTDLDEFDEYVQAARDRLYQPDEKRVNEPFHSFKSVLHLWELRPEQSRDGDFVVGAHRDGSGYRASLGNLARLAAIGRSAEQAASGTTILVFIAHREAQQFEEARADSRRVRAMAMGNVVLLPLRGDQDGDKDLEAFTNLLLHELGHTVLGNLADEYDQNNEDTYRGQERLAANLESQPVQAGALGRVGAALRFPRWDRWIRNPDHLPSWNQHPITGVEGGGYFGRGIWRPAQDCAMNSLPHDNHMAQFCAVCREQLTRTTRGLLEPGRFLVRIGDASGEAEFRTLEPERRGRTLITEQLRVSPGTTTDIQVSVVAGTLAEPWEVEARLDGAGRLQSPRDRRFIEGRPTPPRAWSFQAEAGDVLTIEIDSGCPFTPSDDMPHYTIELDCVPDPDTVEPPARPTQLTATQVGNNPVGTQQQARLRASSADPNGQDLRLLFEVVREGEPFLGRSTEQTDWIPADPTGKQVSGQASFRGLDGTYQIRAAARNRSGRSSRWSAPVNLVLHMTPPDNGGDGNVGGGNDGSRPRPPFTP
;
A
#
# COMPACT_ATOMS: atom_id res chain seq x y z
N MET A 1 -40.16 -24.97 -50.13
CA MET A 1 -41.15 -24.98 -49.02
C MET A 1 -40.68 -25.96 -47.96
N ARG A 2 -40.89 -25.58 -46.69
CA ARG A 2 -40.42 -26.18 -45.41
C ARG A 2 -39.02 -25.74 -44.94
N SER A 3 -38.96 -24.55 -44.32
CA SER A 3 -37.95 -24.23 -43.30
C SER A 3 -38.50 -24.59 -41.92
N SER A 4 -37.73 -25.32 -41.12
CA SER A 4 -38.07 -25.68 -39.75
C SER A 4 -37.63 -24.57 -38.80
N ARG A 5 -38.59 -23.87 -38.18
CA ARG A 5 -38.34 -22.94 -37.07
C ARG A 5 -38.01 -23.72 -35.80
N ARG A 6 -36.87 -23.45 -35.17
CA ARG A 6 -36.62 -23.72 -33.74
C ARG A 6 -36.98 -22.48 -32.92
N PRO A 7 -37.48 -22.63 -31.68
CA PRO A 7 -37.85 -21.50 -30.83
C PRO A 7 -36.59 -20.82 -30.25
N PRO A 8 -36.67 -19.52 -29.88
CA PRO A 8 -35.55 -18.77 -29.33
C PRO A 8 -35.21 -19.27 -27.92
N ARG A 9 -33.90 -19.42 -27.64
CA ARG A 9 -33.39 -19.67 -26.30
C ARG A 9 -33.35 -18.34 -25.53
N VAL A 10 -33.87 -18.37 -24.31
CA VAL A 10 -33.72 -17.32 -23.30
C VAL A 10 -32.22 -17.20 -22.93
N PRO A 11 -31.63 -15.99 -22.87
CA PRO A 11 -30.24 -15.81 -22.45
C PRO A 11 -30.09 -16.02 -20.94
N ASP A 12 -29.04 -16.77 -20.58
CA ASP A 12 -28.62 -17.05 -19.21
C ASP A 12 -28.03 -15.77 -18.55
N PRO A 13 -28.32 -15.45 -17.28
CA PRO A 13 -27.80 -14.27 -16.62
C PRO A 13 -26.31 -14.44 -16.27
N GLY A 14 -25.55 -13.38 -16.51
CA GLY A 14 -24.08 -13.38 -16.51
C GLY A 14 -23.42 -13.76 -15.18
N GLY A 15 -22.35 -14.55 -15.30
CA GLY A 15 -21.32 -14.68 -14.26
C GLY A 15 -20.31 -13.53 -14.33
N PRO A 16 -19.63 -13.21 -13.21
CA PRO A 16 -18.76 -12.05 -13.08
C PRO A 16 -17.50 -12.14 -13.96
N MET A 17 -16.96 -10.99 -14.32
CA MET A 17 -15.84 -10.84 -15.27
C MET A 17 -14.61 -10.26 -14.57
N SER A 18 -13.45 -10.91 -14.63
CA SER A 18 -12.22 -10.35 -14.06
C SER A 18 -11.48 -9.37 -14.98
N THR A 19 -10.71 -8.45 -14.39
CA THR A 19 -10.06 -7.29 -15.03
C THR A 19 -8.56 -7.21 -14.70
N GLN A 20 -7.74 -6.49 -15.48
CA GLN A 20 -6.29 -6.33 -15.26
C GLN A 20 -5.88 -5.82 -13.87
N SER A 21 -6.69 -5.02 -13.18
CA SER A 21 -6.43 -4.65 -11.78
C SER A 21 -6.70 -5.80 -10.81
N GLN A 22 -7.68 -6.67 -11.11
CA GLN A 22 -7.84 -7.96 -10.43
C GLN A 22 -6.70 -8.91 -10.81
N ASP A 23 -6.16 -8.85 -12.03
CA ASP A 23 -4.98 -9.63 -12.43
C ASP A 23 -3.71 -9.13 -11.73
N ILE A 24 -3.56 -7.83 -11.46
CA ILE A 24 -2.47 -7.25 -10.63
C ILE A 24 -2.63 -7.63 -9.16
N GLN A 25 -3.84 -7.55 -8.59
CA GLN A 25 -4.11 -8.03 -7.22
C GLN A 25 -3.90 -9.54 -7.10
N TRP A 26 -4.30 -10.30 -8.11
CA TRP A 26 -4.11 -11.74 -8.22
C TRP A 26 -2.62 -12.08 -8.37
N LEU A 27 -1.88 -11.34 -9.19
CA LEU A 27 -0.44 -11.54 -9.37
C LEU A 27 0.35 -11.12 -8.13
N ASN A 28 -0.02 -10.02 -7.47
CA ASN A 28 0.52 -9.63 -6.17
C ASN A 28 0.27 -10.74 -5.13
N GLY A 29 -0.93 -11.31 -5.09
CA GLY A 29 -1.23 -12.46 -4.25
C GLY A 29 -0.46 -13.73 -4.63
N PHE A 30 -0.24 -13.97 -5.92
CA PHE A 30 0.60 -15.05 -6.44
C PHE A 30 2.05 -14.88 -6.00
N LEU A 31 2.65 -13.70 -6.22
CA LEU A 31 4.00 -13.35 -5.79
C LEU A 31 4.13 -13.43 -4.25
N HIS A 32 3.11 -12.98 -3.52
CA HIS A 32 3.03 -13.07 -2.06
C HIS A 32 2.97 -14.52 -1.56
N SER A 33 2.39 -15.45 -2.34
CA SER A 33 2.36 -16.88 -2.04
C SER A 33 3.59 -17.65 -2.57
N LEU A 34 4.21 -17.13 -3.62
CA LEU A 34 5.42 -17.65 -4.24
C LEU A 34 6.63 -17.41 -3.33
N TRP A 35 6.68 -16.27 -2.64
CA TRP A 35 7.81 -15.87 -1.79
C TRP A 35 8.11 -16.85 -0.64
N PRO A 36 7.12 -17.27 0.18
CA PRO A 36 7.35 -18.25 1.24
C PRO A 36 7.70 -19.63 0.69
N ALA A 37 7.06 -20.04 -0.42
CA ALA A 37 7.31 -21.33 -1.07
C ALA A 37 8.71 -21.43 -1.69
N ALA A 38 9.16 -20.36 -2.35
CA ALA A 38 10.52 -20.23 -2.83
C ALA A 38 11.51 -20.22 -1.66
N SER A 39 11.14 -19.57 -0.54
CA SER A 39 11.98 -19.48 0.66
C SER A 39 12.18 -20.79 1.42
N GLU A 40 11.14 -21.62 1.50
CA GLU A 40 11.20 -22.99 2.03
C GLU A 40 12.14 -23.87 1.20
N LEU A 41 12.11 -23.71 -0.13
CA LEU A 41 12.91 -24.45 -1.11
C LEU A 41 14.42 -24.17 -1.02
N ILE A 42 14.76 -22.95 -0.61
CA ILE A 42 16.12 -22.46 -0.40
C ILE A 42 16.52 -22.41 1.08
N GLY A 43 15.67 -22.87 2.00
CA GLY A 43 15.99 -23.16 3.39
C GLY A 43 16.18 -21.95 4.32
N ALA A 44 15.36 -20.88 4.19
CA ALA A 44 15.46 -19.70 5.06
C ALA A 44 14.14 -19.38 5.79
N GLU A 45 14.23 -19.02 7.08
CA GLU A 45 13.11 -18.54 7.91
C GLU A 45 12.84 -17.04 7.68
N PHE A 46 11.58 -16.61 7.66
CA PHE A 46 11.14 -15.22 7.39
C PHE A 46 10.18 -14.66 8.45
N THR A 47 10.13 -13.33 8.58
CA THR A 47 9.09 -12.58 9.31
C THR A 47 8.19 -11.79 8.33
N HIS A 48 6.88 -11.98 8.46
CA HIS A 48 5.81 -11.73 7.47
C HIS A 48 5.25 -10.28 7.41
N ALA A 49 5.92 -9.31 8.03
CA ALA A 49 5.28 -8.03 8.40
C ALA A 49 5.22 -6.95 7.29
N ALA A 50 6.06 -7.01 6.26
CA ALA A 50 6.18 -5.91 5.29
C ALA A 50 5.15 -5.90 4.14
N VAL A 51 4.38 -6.98 3.96
CA VAL A 51 3.50 -7.17 2.77
C VAL A 51 2.00 -7.21 3.11
N THR A 52 1.62 -7.24 4.39
CA THR A 52 0.25 -7.62 4.81
C THR A 52 -0.64 -6.47 5.32
N GLY A 53 -0.17 -5.23 5.38
CA GLY A 53 -1.03 -4.09 5.71
C GLY A 53 -1.80 -3.62 4.48
N PHE A 54 -3.10 -3.32 4.61
CA PHE A 54 -3.92 -2.58 3.63
C PHE A 54 -4.63 -3.39 2.54
N ASN A 55 -5.59 -4.23 2.96
CA ASN A 55 -6.78 -4.56 2.16
C ASN A 55 -8.05 -4.79 3.02
N HIS A 56 -8.09 -4.25 4.25
CA HIS A 56 -9.33 -4.18 5.01
C HIS A 56 -9.95 -2.79 4.83
N PRO A 57 -11.15 -2.66 4.26
CA PRO A 57 -11.96 -1.47 4.48
C PRO A 57 -12.28 -1.44 5.98
N GLU A 58 -11.73 -0.47 6.71
CA GLU A 58 -12.20 -0.17 8.06
C GLU A 58 -13.60 0.47 7.90
N ASP A 59 -14.61 -0.21 8.45
CA ASP A 59 -15.94 0.35 8.64
C ASP A 59 -15.84 1.45 9.72
N ASP A 60 -15.68 2.70 9.29
CA ASP A 60 -15.87 3.88 10.14
C ASP A 60 -17.39 4.09 10.34
N ASP A 61 -17.92 3.54 11.43
CA ASP A 61 -19.26 3.84 11.96
C ASP A 61 -19.05 4.62 13.26
N ASP A 62 -19.04 5.96 13.19
CA ASP A 62 -19.47 6.92 14.22
C ASP A 62 -18.98 8.35 13.89
N THR A 63 -19.70 9.07 13.02
CA THR A 63 -19.73 10.56 13.04
C THR A 63 -21.10 11.09 12.61
N GLU A 64 -21.78 11.84 13.49
CA GLU A 64 -23.01 12.56 13.20
C GLU A 64 -22.79 13.72 12.20
N PRO A 65 -23.72 13.96 11.24
CA PRO A 65 -23.57 15.05 10.29
C PRO A 65 -24.10 16.39 10.83
N ALA A 66 -23.34 17.46 10.63
CA ALA A 66 -23.77 18.84 10.84
C ALA A 66 -24.77 19.30 9.74
N PRO A 67 -25.72 20.21 10.04
CA PRO A 67 -26.75 20.63 9.08
C PRO A 67 -26.23 21.66 8.06
N THR A 68 -26.61 21.47 6.80
CA THR A 68 -26.29 22.32 5.63
C THR A 68 -27.36 23.40 5.40
N PRO A 69 -27.02 24.63 4.94
CA PRO A 69 -28.01 25.66 4.61
C PRO A 69 -28.48 25.60 3.14
N GLU A 70 -29.75 25.96 2.90
CA GLU A 70 -30.41 25.97 1.58
C GLU A 70 -29.94 27.12 0.65
N PRO A 71 -29.88 26.90 -0.67
CA PRO A 71 -29.59 27.95 -1.66
C PRO A 71 -30.87 28.62 -2.22
N PRO A 72 -30.78 29.90 -2.69
CA PRO A 72 -31.93 30.62 -3.23
C PRO A 72 -32.22 30.24 -4.69
N GLY A 73 -33.51 30.18 -5.04
CA GLY A 73 -34.02 29.72 -6.34
C GLY A 73 -33.83 30.70 -7.52
N PRO A 74 -33.81 30.20 -8.77
CA PRO A 74 -33.55 31.01 -9.96
C PRO A 74 -34.83 31.52 -10.64
N GLY A 75 -34.79 32.73 -11.18
CA GLY A 75 -35.81 33.30 -12.07
C GLY A 75 -35.66 32.84 -13.54
N PRO A 76 -36.70 32.99 -14.38
CA PRO A 76 -36.77 32.35 -15.70
C PRO A 76 -36.16 33.19 -16.83
N VAL A 77 -35.58 32.51 -17.82
CA VAL A 77 -35.05 33.07 -19.09
C VAL A 77 -35.71 32.33 -20.28
N PRO A 78 -36.04 33.01 -21.39
CA PRO A 78 -36.93 32.50 -22.44
C PRO A 78 -36.25 31.52 -23.42
N PRO A 79 -37.01 30.76 -24.23
CA PRO A 79 -36.52 29.60 -24.96
C PRO A 79 -35.83 29.94 -26.30
N PRO A 80 -34.90 29.10 -26.78
CA PRO A 80 -34.28 29.25 -28.10
C PRO A 80 -34.90 28.36 -29.20
N ASP A 81 -34.44 28.70 -30.40
CA ASP A 81 -34.86 28.48 -31.79
C ASP A 81 -34.90 27.01 -32.31
N PRO A 82 -35.94 26.58 -33.08
CA PRO A 82 -36.18 25.18 -33.46
C PRO A 82 -35.43 24.61 -34.70
N ASP A 83 -34.53 25.31 -35.39
CA ASP A 83 -34.07 24.86 -36.72
C ASP A 83 -32.70 24.16 -36.79
N ASN A 84 -32.56 22.94 -36.24
CA ASN A 84 -31.44 22.07 -36.66
C ASN A 84 -31.75 20.54 -36.63
N PRO A 85 -31.97 19.89 -37.79
CA PRO A 85 -32.26 18.46 -37.86
C PRO A 85 -31.09 17.63 -38.41
N PHE A 86 -30.69 16.56 -37.71
CA PHE A 86 -29.87 15.47 -38.27
C PHE A 86 -30.31 14.10 -37.71
N PRO A 87 -30.03 13.00 -38.44
CA PRO A 87 -31.00 11.93 -38.65
C PRO A 87 -30.69 10.66 -37.84
N LYS A 88 -31.71 9.79 -37.75
CA LYS A 88 -31.69 8.53 -37.00
C LYS A 88 -30.85 7.46 -37.72
N LEU A 89 -29.93 6.86 -36.98
CA LEU A 89 -29.24 5.61 -37.33
C LEU A 89 -30.12 4.41 -36.93
N THR A 90 -30.72 3.75 -37.91
CA THR A 90 -31.20 2.37 -37.76
C THR A 90 -30.78 1.61 -39.01
N ASP A 91 -29.91 0.63 -38.79
CA ASP A 91 -29.53 -0.53 -39.60
C ASP A 91 -28.03 -0.61 -39.68
N LEU A 92 -27.45 -1.56 -38.94
CA LEU A 92 -26.33 -2.40 -39.38
C LEU A 92 -26.13 -3.49 -38.32
N ASP A 93 -26.73 -4.65 -38.61
CA ASP A 93 -26.46 -5.92 -37.94
C ASP A 93 -25.33 -6.65 -38.70
N PRO A 94 -24.07 -6.40 -38.32
CA PRO A 94 -23.09 -7.50 -38.25
C PRO A 94 -22.23 -7.45 -36.97
N VAL A 95 -22.72 -6.81 -35.90
CA VAL A 95 -22.02 -6.73 -34.61
C VAL A 95 -21.92 -8.11 -33.95
N GLU A 96 -22.89 -9.00 -34.16
CA GLU A 96 -22.93 -10.30 -33.48
C GLU A 96 -21.85 -11.29 -33.97
N GLN A 97 -21.42 -11.15 -35.24
CA GLN A 97 -20.42 -12.03 -35.83
C GLN A 97 -18.99 -11.61 -35.46
N ILE A 98 -18.75 -10.30 -35.31
CA ILE A 98 -17.47 -9.72 -34.89
C ILE A 98 -17.29 -9.82 -33.35
N THR A 99 -18.37 -9.73 -32.58
CA THR A 99 -18.39 -9.95 -31.12
C THR A 99 -17.95 -11.38 -30.74
N ARG A 100 -18.08 -12.37 -31.62
CA ARG A 100 -17.59 -13.75 -31.38
C ARG A 100 -16.08 -13.89 -31.57
N THR A 101 -15.48 -13.11 -32.46
CA THR A 101 -14.04 -13.20 -32.78
C THR A 101 -13.19 -12.46 -31.74
N TYR A 102 -13.66 -11.32 -31.23
CA TYR A 102 -12.88 -10.50 -30.28
C TYR A 102 -13.11 -10.82 -28.80
N ARG A 103 -14.20 -11.53 -28.46
CA ARG A 103 -14.36 -12.25 -27.17
C ARG A 103 -13.20 -13.23 -26.89
N ARG A 104 -12.43 -13.53 -27.93
CA ARG A 104 -11.45 -14.60 -28.06
C ARG A 104 -9.99 -14.14 -27.94
N ILE A 105 -9.66 -12.97 -27.36
CA ILE A 105 -8.25 -12.53 -27.30
C ILE A 105 -7.75 -12.11 -25.89
N MET A 106 -8.53 -11.41 -25.06
CA MET A 106 -7.94 -10.75 -23.86
C MET A 106 -8.46 -11.19 -22.48
N THR A 107 -9.42 -12.13 -22.40
CA THR A 107 -9.74 -12.86 -21.14
C THR A 107 -9.52 -14.36 -21.32
N LEU A 108 -8.71 -14.72 -22.30
CA LEU A 108 -8.72 -16.05 -22.86
C LEU A 108 -7.96 -17.10 -22.08
N PRO A 109 -6.73 -16.87 -21.62
CA PRO A 109 -5.96 -17.88 -20.90
C PRO A 109 -6.74 -18.54 -19.76
N PHE A 110 -7.27 -17.72 -18.85
CA PHE A 110 -7.93 -18.24 -17.64
C PHE A 110 -9.42 -18.56 -17.83
N ARG A 111 -10.14 -17.93 -18.77
CA ARG A 111 -11.52 -18.35 -19.10
C ARG A 111 -11.59 -19.49 -20.10
N LYS A 112 -10.62 -19.68 -21.01
CA LYS A 112 -10.46 -20.92 -21.76
C LYS A 112 -9.91 -22.01 -20.86
N LEU A 113 -9.05 -21.73 -19.89
CA LEU A 113 -8.75 -22.68 -18.82
C LEU A 113 -10.04 -23.09 -18.11
N ALA A 114 -10.80 -22.14 -17.58
CA ALA A 114 -12.03 -22.45 -16.85
C ALA A 114 -13.13 -23.07 -17.73
N LYS A 115 -13.28 -22.65 -19.00
CA LYS A 115 -14.25 -23.21 -19.95
C LYS A 115 -13.79 -24.51 -20.59
N GLY A 116 -12.50 -24.67 -20.84
CA GLY A 116 -11.85 -25.86 -21.36
C GLY A 116 -11.91 -26.94 -20.30
N LEU A 117 -11.44 -26.65 -19.09
CA LEU A 117 -11.65 -27.49 -17.91
C LEU A 117 -13.15 -27.79 -17.77
N LYS A 118 -14.05 -26.78 -17.68
CA LYS A 118 -15.50 -27.04 -17.60
C LYS A 118 -16.04 -27.90 -18.74
N TRP A 119 -15.56 -27.72 -19.97
CA TRP A 119 -15.98 -28.50 -21.14
C TRP A 119 -15.48 -29.94 -21.07
N VAL A 120 -14.20 -30.18 -20.73
CA VAL A 120 -13.63 -31.52 -20.47
C VAL A 120 -14.42 -32.21 -19.34
N LEU A 121 -14.69 -31.49 -18.26
CA LEU A 121 -15.47 -32.00 -17.13
C LEU A 121 -16.92 -32.35 -17.55
N GLU A 122 -17.56 -31.52 -18.38
CA GLU A 122 -18.94 -31.73 -18.89
C GLU A 122 -19.03 -32.86 -19.94
N SER A 123 -18.05 -32.96 -20.84
CA SER A 123 -17.99 -33.95 -21.93
C SER A 123 -17.70 -35.35 -21.41
N THR A 124 -16.81 -35.48 -20.43
CA THR A 124 -16.34 -36.78 -19.92
C THR A 124 -17.29 -37.36 -18.85
N LEU A 125 -17.98 -36.53 -18.06
CA LEU A 125 -18.89 -37.00 -16.98
C LEU A 125 -20.40 -36.97 -17.31
N ARG A 126 -20.81 -36.55 -18.53
CA ARG A 126 -22.23 -36.36 -18.92
C ARG A 126 -23.03 -35.53 -17.90
N MET A 127 -22.45 -34.45 -17.38
CA MET A 127 -23.04 -33.67 -16.28
C MET A 127 -24.11 -32.68 -16.75
N SER A 128 -24.97 -32.24 -15.81
CA SER A 128 -25.89 -31.11 -16.04
C SER A 128 -25.11 -29.78 -16.01
N PRO A 129 -25.39 -28.81 -16.91
CA PRO A 129 -24.73 -27.49 -16.94
C PRO A 129 -24.83 -26.66 -15.65
N SER A 130 -25.75 -27.01 -14.75
CA SER A 130 -26.11 -26.24 -13.56
C SER A 130 -25.36 -26.61 -12.27
N SER A 131 -24.44 -27.58 -12.30
CA SER A 131 -23.90 -28.22 -11.08
C SER A 131 -22.39 -28.07 -10.85
N THR A 132 -21.70 -27.26 -11.64
CA THR A 132 -20.24 -27.10 -11.59
C THR A 132 -19.83 -25.64 -11.43
N TRP A 133 -19.16 -25.30 -10.33
CA TRP A 133 -18.67 -23.95 -10.02
C TRP A 133 -17.15 -23.98 -9.83
N VAL A 134 -16.44 -23.10 -10.54
CA VAL A 134 -14.98 -22.90 -10.40
C VAL A 134 -14.77 -21.47 -9.93
N ASP A 135 -14.25 -21.28 -8.71
CA ASP A 135 -13.90 -19.97 -8.16
C ASP A 135 -12.40 -19.72 -8.38
N LEU A 136 -12.08 -18.88 -9.36
CA LEU A 136 -10.72 -18.42 -9.68
C LEU A 136 -10.48 -16.96 -9.25
N SER A 137 -11.37 -16.38 -8.44
CA SER A 137 -11.25 -14.97 -8.00
C SER A 137 -10.07 -14.73 -7.05
N ARG A 138 -9.46 -15.80 -6.55
CA ARG A 138 -8.33 -15.77 -5.60
C ARG A 138 -7.05 -16.31 -6.23
N PRO A 139 -5.88 -15.78 -5.84
CA PRO A 139 -4.58 -16.24 -6.31
C PRO A 139 -4.30 -17.70 -5.90
N PRO A 140 -3.54 -18.47 -6.71
CA PRO A 140 -3.12 -19.81 -6.33
C PRO A 140 -2.17 -19.77 -5.14
N GLY A 141 -2.21 -20.79 -4.29
CA GLY A 141 -1.16 -20.99 -3.28
C GLY A 141 0.01 -21.72 -3.92
N VAL A 142 1.25 -21.32 -3.67
CA VAL A 142 2.43 -22.02 -4.18
C VAL A 142 3.06 -22.86 -3.05
N ARG A 143 3.64 -24.02 -3.38
CA ARG A 143 4.57 -24.75 -2.49
C ARG A 143 5.79 -25.24 -3.25
N ALA A 144 6.87 -25.45 -2.51
CA ALA A 144 8.00 -26.24 -2.99
C ALA A 144 7.54 -27.67 -3.36
N ALA A 145 8.01 -28.17 -4.50
CA ALA A 145 7.70 -29.51 -5.02
C ALA A 145 9.00 -30.26 -5.35
N GLY A 146 9.91 -30.28 -4.38
CA GLY A 146 11.27 -30.79 -4.53
C GLY A 146 12.31 -29.66 -4.69
N PRO A 147 13.58 -30.00 -4.96
CA PRO A 147 14.69 -29.04 -4.97
C PRO A 147 14.71 -28.09 -6.19
N ASP A 148 14.01 -28.43 -7.27
CA ASP A 148 14.08 -27.73 -8.58
C ASP A 148 12.68 -27.45 -9.20
N ALA A 149 11.63 -27.50 -8.38
CA ALA A 149 10.28 -27.30 -8.87
C ALA A 149 9.38 -26.64 -7.83
N ILE A 150 8.48 -25.79 -8.31
CA ILE A 150 7.38 -25.22 -7.53
C ILE A 150 6.06 -25.72 -8.08
N THR A 151 5.10 -25.96 -7.20
CA THR A 151 3.73 -26.33 -7.58
C THR A 151 2.79 -25.23 -7.16
N ALA A 152 2.10 -24.63 -8.12
CA ALA A 152 1.01 -23.70 -7.87
C ALA A 152 -0.33 -24.46 -7.78
N TYR A 153 -1.11 -24.21 -6.74
CA TYR A 153 -2.39 -24.84 -6.46
C TYR A 153 -3.53 -23.84 -6.64
N PHE A 154 -4.49 -24.18 -7.48
CA PHE A 154 -5.67 -23.36 -7.77
C PHE A 154 -6.93 -24.10 -7.25
N PRO A 155 -7.77 -23.54 -6.34
CA PRO A 155 -7.73 -22.27 -5.57
C PRO A 155 -6.95 -22.41 -4.20
N PRO A 156 -6.80 -21.35 -3.37
CA PRO A 156 -5.85 -21.33 -2.23
C PRO A 156 -6.07 -22.39 -1.15
N MET A 157 -4.99 -22.72 -0.44
CA MET A 157 -4.94 -23.73 0.62
C MET A 157 -5.57 -23.26 1.93
N ASN A 158 -6.89 -23.36 2.03
CA ASN A 158 -7.56 -23.58 3.32
C ASN A 158 -8.52 -24.75 3.15
N ALA A 159 -8.29 -25.82 3.91
CA ALA A 159 -8.86 -27.14 3.72
C ALA A 159 -10.41 -27.17 3.74
N ASP A 160 -11.05 -26.14 4.29
CA ASP A 160 -12.45 -26.22 4.69
C ASP A 160 -13.43 -25.51 3.76
N ARG A 161 -12.99 -24.68 2.78
CA ARG A 161 -13.93 -23.82 2.03
C ARG A 161 -13.72 -23.62 0.53
N HIS A 162 -12.65 -24.13 -0.08
CA HIS A 162 -12.39 -23.88 -1.51
C HIS A 162 -12.03 -25.16 -2.23
N GLN A 163 -13.07 -25.85 -2.69
CA GLN A 163 -12.97 -27.10 -3.41
C GLN A 163 -13.87 -27.02 -4.63
N PHE A 164 -13.42 -27.54 -5.76
CA PHE A 164 -14.31 -27.78 -6.89
C PHE A 164 -15.43 -28.70 -6.40
N ARG A 165 -16.66 -28.20 -6.30
CA ARG A 165 -17.81 -29.01 -5.84
C ARG A 165 -18.61 -29.40 -7.05
N THR A 166 -18.58 -30.69 -7.39
CA THR A 166 -19.44 -31.23 -8.44
C THR A 166 -20.41 -32.25 -7.88
N ARG A 167 -21.65 -32.22 -8.40
CA ARG A 167 -22.73 -33.11 -7.99
C ARG A 167 -22.84 -34.27 -8.98
N ILE A 168 -22.37 -35.45 -8.59
CA ILE A 168 -22.55 -36.65 -9.41
C ILE A 168 -23.80 -37.40 -8.94
N SER A 169 -24.75 -37.59 -9.87
CA SER A 169 -25.94 -38.43 -9.64
C SER A 169 -25.70 -39.79 -10.30
N THR A 170 -25.10 -40.75 -9.59
CA THR A 170 -24.63 -42.01 -10.20
C THR A 170 -25.67 -43.10 -10.34
N LEU A 171 -26.84 -42.98 -9.71
CA LEU A 171 -27.90 -43.94 -9.93
C LEU A 171 -28.77 -43.46 -11.09
N GLY A 172 -28.59 -44.06 -12.26
CA GLY A 172 -29.45 -43.85 -13.43
C GLY A 172 -30.92 -44.18 -13.16
N LYS A 173 -31.69 -44.48 -14.20
CA LYS A 173 -33.17 -44.68 -14.14
C LYS A 173 -33.67 -45.56 -12.97
N VAL A 174 -32.87 -46.52 -12.50
CA VAL A 174 -33.19 -47.42 -11.38
C VAL A 174 -33.20 -46.72 -10.01
N GLY A 175 -32.27 -45.79 -9.72
CA GLY A 175 -32.30 -45.03 -8.46
C GLY A 175 -33.40 -43.98 -8.44
N GLY A 176 -33.71 -43.39 -9.60
CA GLY A 176 -34.87 -42.51 -9.76
C GLY A 176 -36.20 -43.20 -9.51
N ALA A 177 -36.34 -44.48 -9.90
CA ALA A 177 -37.54 -45.27 -9.63
C ALA A 177 -37.69 -45.68 -8.14
N LEU A 178 -36.58 -45.75 -7.40
CA LEU A 178 -36.55 -46.10 -5.97
C LEU A 178 -36.50 -44.87 -5.05
N GLY A 179 -36.46 -43.65 -5.59
CA GLY A 179 -36.34 -42.40 -4.82
C GLY A 179 -34.99 -42.22 -4.11
N ILE A 180 -33.97 -43.01 -4.47
CA ILE A 180 -32.66 -42.99 -3.82
C ILE A 180 -31.73 -42.07 -4.63
N SER A 181 -31.51 -40.86 -4.13
CA SER A 181 -30.44 -39.98 -4.61
C SER A 181 -29.21 -40.16 -3.73
N VAL A 182 -28.14 -40.75 -4.27
CA VAL A 182 -26.84 -40.71 -3.60
C VAL A 182 -26.17 -39.40 -3.98
N ARG A 183 -25.84 -38.59 -2.97
CA ARG A 183 -25.08 -37.34 -3.13
C ARG A 183 -23.61 -37.68 -2.92
N VAL A 184 -22.80 -37.53 -3.97
CA VAL A 184 -21.35 -37.57 -3.87
C VAL A 184 -20.84 -36.19 -4.23
N ASP A 185 -20.24 -35.51 -3.25
CA ASP A 185 -19.46 -34.30 -3.48
C ASP A 185 -18.03 -34.77 -3.78
N VAL A 186 -17.52 -34.47 -4.98
CA VAL A 186 -16.14 -34.79 -5.39
C VAL A 186 -15.35 -33.51 -5.40
N TYR A 187 -14.16 -33.55 -4.79
CA TYR A 187 -13.25 -32.41 -4.67
C TYR A 187 -12.01 -32.63 -5.52
N LEU A 188 -11.69 -31.63 -6.35
CA LEU A 188 -10.55 -31.66 -7.24
C LEU A 188 -9.67 -30.45 -6.97
N ARG A 189 -8.36 -30.66 -7.01
CA ARG A 189 -7.36 -29.61 -6.89
C ARG A 189 -6.54 -29.59 -8.17
N LEU A 190 -6.55 -28.45 -8.86
CA LEU A 190 -5.68 -28.22 -10.00
C LEU A 190 -4.32 -27.77 -9.48
N ARG A 191 -3.26 -28.42 -9.93
CA ARG A 191 -1.89 -28.03 -9.66
C ARG A 191 -1.13 -27.82 -10.96
N ALA A 192 -0.26 -26.82 -11.02
CA ALA A 192 0.66 -26.65 -12.12
C ALA A 192 2.08 -26.73 -11.57
N LYS A 193 2.85 -27.72 -12.02
CA LYS A 193 4.25 -27.86 -11.66
C LYS A 193 5.10 -27.05 -12.65
N PHE A 194 5.97 -26.21 -12.12
CA PHE A 194 6.95 -25.45 -12.89
C PHE A 194 8.35 -25.95 -12.50
N SER A 195 9.17 -26.31 -13.48
CA SER A 195 10.55 -26.79 -13.28
C SER A 195 11.49 -26.17 -14.32
N ALA A 196 12.79 -26.16 -14.03
CA ALA A 196 13.84 -25.62 -14.91
C ALA A 196 13.85 -26.19 -16.33
N ASN A 197 13.54 -27.48 -16.44
CA ASN A 197 13.81 -28.28 -17.64
C ASN A 197 12.54 -28.84 -18.31
N GLU A 198 11.38 -28.61 -17.71
CA GLU A 198 10.11 -29.18 -18.16
C GLU A 198 9.15 -28.04 -18.49
N LYS A 199 8.38 -28.20 -19.57
CA LYS A 199 7.24 -27.31 -19.82
C LYS A 199 6.31 -27.38 -18.61
N PRO A 200 5.60 -26.29 -18.25
CA PRO A 200 4.61 -26.33 -17.18
C PRO A 200 3.69 -27.53 -17.37
N ASP A 201 3.59 -28.35 -16.33
CA ASP A 201 2.78 -29.55 -16.36
C ASP A 201 1.55 -29.34 -15.45
N PRO A 202 0.40 -28.98 -16.04
CA PRO A 202 -0.83 -28.91 -15.29
C PRO A 202 -1.30 -30.35 -14.99
N GLU A 203 -1.44 -30.67 -13.71
CA GLU A 203 -1.93 -31.95 -13.22
C GLU A 203 -3.15 -31.72 -12.32
N ILE A 204 -4.08 -32.67 -12.31
CA ILE A 204 -5.16 -32.69 -11.31
C ILE A 204 -4.77 -33.67 -10.20
N ASP A 205 -4.81 -33.23 -8.93
CA ASP A 205 -4.59 -34.13 -7.78
C ASP A 205 -5.58 -35.30 -7.80
N GLU A 206 -5.18 -36.44 -7.21
CA GLU A 206 -6.10 -37.57 -7.03
C GLU A 206 -7.39 -37.11 -6.31
N PRO A 207 -8.58 -37.47 -6.84
CA PRO A 207 -9.85 -37.05 -6.29
C PRO A 207 -10.01 -37.58 -4.86
N HIS A 208 -10.20 -36.70 -3.88
CA HIS A 208 -10.44 -37.11 -2.51
C HIS A 208 -11.93 -37.44 -2.32
N LEU A 209 -12.22 -38.72 -2.06
CA LEU A 209 -13.54 -39.18 -1.66
C LEU A 209 -13.57 -39.38 -0.15
N ASP A 210 -14.39 -38.58 0.55
CA ASP A 210 -14.66 -38.74 1.98
C ASP A 210 -15.64 -39.90 2.23
N THR A 211 -15.25 -41.12 1.82
CA THR A 211 -16.02 -42.33 2.08
C THR A 211 -15.09 -43.53 2.23
N ASN A 212 -15.44 -44.43 3.15
CA ASN A 212 -14.69 -45.66 3.46
C ASN A 212 -14.87 -46.75 2.37
N ARG A 213 -15.60 -46.47 1.29
CA ARG A 213 -15.87 -47.41 0.19
C ARG A 213 -15.16 -46.95 -1.09
N ARG A 214 -13.87 -47.24 -1.20
CA ARG A 214 -13.13 -47.18 -2.47
C ARG A 214 -13.57 -48.39 -3.32
N GLY A 215 -14.45 -48.14 -4.29
CA GLY A 215 -14.97 -49.15 -5.22
C GLY A 215 -14.97 -48.62 -6.65
N GLU A 216 -15.82 -49.17 -7.52
CA GLU A 216 -15.91 -48.82 -8.96
C GLU A 216 -16.06 -47.31 -9.23
N ILE A 217 -16.61 -46.54 -8.28
CA ILE A 217 -16.72 -45.08 -8.35
C ILE A 217 -15.35 -44.39 -8.26
N PHE A 218 -14.44 -44.88 -7.42
CA PHE A 218 -13.10 -44.31 -7.28
C PHE A 218 -12.24 -44.63 -8.52
N GLU A 219 -12.30 -45.86 -9.02
CA GLU A 219 -11.62 -46.26 -10.27
C GLU A 219 -12.14 -45.46 -11.48
N SER A 220 -13.45 -45.18 -11.54
CA SER A 220 -14.02 -44.32 -12.57
C SER A 220 -13.55 -42.86 -12.46
N LEU A 221 -13.30 -42.38 -11.24
CA LEU A 221 -12.77 -41.04 -10.99
C LEU A 221 -11.27 -40.93 -11.31
N LEU A 222 -10.48 -41.99 -11.08
CA LEU A 222 -9.08 -42.05 -11.48
C LEU A 222 -8.93 -42.11 -13.01
N LYS A 223 -9.68 -42.99 -13.67
CA LYS A 223 -9.72 -43.05 -15.14
C LYS A 223 -10.12 -41.71 -15.75
N TRP A 224 -11.09 -41.05 -15.12
CA TRP A 224 -11.55 -39.73 -15.53
C TRP A 224 -10.48 -38.65 -15.34
N LYS A 225 -9.75 -38.66 -14.21
CA LYS A 225 -8.60 -37.78 -13.99
C LYS A 225 -7.57 -37.95 -15.12
N ASP A 226 -7.25 -39.19 -15.48
CA ASP A 226 -6.28 -39.46 -16.55
C ASP A 226 -6.76 -38.97 -17.93
N GLU A 227 -8.07 -39.02 -18.20
CA GLU A 227 -8.67 -38.44 -19.41
C GLU A 227 -8.59 -36.90 -19.41
N VAL A 228 -8.80 -36.25 -18.26
CA VAL A 228 -8.66 -34.79 -18.13
C VAL A 228 -7.20 -34.36 -18.23
N ASP A 229 -6.27 -35.09 -17.60
CA ASP A 229 -4.83 -34.82 -17.72
C ASP A 229 -4.35 -34.97 -19.18
N GLY A 230 -4.88 -35.97 -19.90
CA GLY A 230 -4.63 -36.14 -21.34
C GLY A 230 -5.11 -34.95 -22.18
N GLU A 231 -6.32 -34.44 -21.94
CA GLU A 231 -6.83 -33.26 -22.65
C GLU A 231 -6.10 -31.97 -22.25
N LEU A 232 -5.67 -31.84 -20.99
CA LEU A 232 -4.84 -30.71 -20.54
C LEU A 232 -3.48 -30.71 -21.24
N ALA A 233 -2.86 -31.89 -21.40
CA ALA A 233 -1.58 -32.06 -22.08
C ALA A 233 -1.62 -31.69 -23.58
N ASP A 234 -2.78 -31.88 -24.23
CA ASP A 234 -3.03 -31.61 -25.65
C ASP A 234 -3.65 -30.23 -25.95
N SER A 235 -3.95 -29.43 -24.92
CA SER A 235 -4.65 -28.14 -25.07
C SER A 235 -3.74 -26.92 -25.27
N ASP A 236 -4.26 -25.87 -25.93
CA ASP A 236 -3.69 -24.51 -26.00
C ASP A 236 -3.34 -23.93 -24.61
N LEU A 237 -3.77 -24.57 -23.52
CA LEU A 237 -3.53 -24.13 -22.15
C LEU A 237 -2.04 -24.06 -21.81
N ARG A 238 -1.23 -24.99 -22.32
CA ARG A 238 0.23 -24.93 -22.15
C ARG A 238 0.82 -23.68 -22.82
N ASP A 239 0.27 -23.27 -23.96
CA ASP A 239 0.69 -22.06 -24.69
C ASP A 239 0.14 -20.78 -24.05
N GLU A 240 -1.02 -20.85 -23.40
CA GLU A 240 -1.65 -19.73 -22.67
C GLU A 240 -1.03 -19.50 -21.28
N LEU A 241 -0.54 -20.57 -20.63
CA LEU A 241 0.44 -20.47 -19.55
C LEU A 241 1.83 -20.07 -20.06
N GLY A 242 1.97 -19.83 -21.37
CA GLY A 242 3.18 -19.42 -22.09
C GLY A 242 3.98 -18.30 -21.42
N PHE A 243 3.26 -17.36 -20.81
CA PHE A 243 3.83 -16.27 -20.03
C PHE A 243 4.67 -16.75 -18.83
N LEU A 244 4.24 -17.84 -18.17
CA LEU A 244 5.01 -18.56 -17.15
C LEU A 244 5.82 -19.71 -17.75
N SER A 245 5.57 -20.12 -19.00
CA SER A 245 6.25 -21.27 -19.61
C SER A 245 7.67 -20.96 -20.05
N THR A 246 8.04 -19.69 -20.19
CA THR A 246 9.44 -19.29 -20.36
C THR A 246 10.20 -19.26 -19.05
N ALA A 247 9.50 -19.22 -17.91
CA ALA A 247 10.12 -19.15 -16.60
C ALA A 247 10.83 -20.46 -16.24
N ARG A 248 12.14 -20.50 -16.45
CA ARG A 248 12.99 -21.60 -15.95
C ARG A 248 13.22 -21.40 -14.45
N TYR A 249 13.19 -22.48 -13.68
CA TYR A 249 13.58 -22.45 -12.27
C TYR A 249 15.03 -22.97 -12.12
N ASN A 250 16.05 -22.15 -12.41
CA ASN A 250 17.46 -22.57 -12.27
C ASN A 250 18.06 -22.10 -10.93
N ARG A 251 18.30 -23.03 -9.99
CA ARG A 251 18.86 -22.75 -8.66
C ARG A 251 20.36 -22.46 -8.69
N GLU A 252 21.12 -23.00 -9.64
CA GLU A 252 22.57 -22.75 -9.74
C GLU A 252 22.86 -21.28 -10.10
N ALA A 253 21.92 -20.64 -10.80
CA ALA A 253 21.93 -19.23 -11.17
C ALA A 253 21.60 -18.27 -10.01
N ALA A 254 21.19 -18.78 -8.85
CA ALA A 254 20.73 -17.99 -7.70
C ALA A 254 21.87 -17.42 -6.83
N ARG A 255 23.10 -17.38 -7.34
CA ARG A 255 24.21 -16.71 -6.64
C ARG A 255 24.09 -15.21 -6.83
N THR A 256 23.55 -14.54 -5.83
CA THR A 256 23.34 -13.10 -5.87
C THR A 256 24.48 -12.37 -5.19
N ALA A 257 24.91 -11.28 -5.81
CA ALA A 257 25.71 -10.27 -5.14
C ALA A 257 24.93 -9.60 -4.00
N THR A 258 25.64 -8.92 -3.12
CA THR A 258 25.02 -7.99 -2.17
C THR A 258 24.64 -6.71 -2.92
N PRO A 259 23.41 -6.19 -2.78
CA PRO A 259 23.05 -4.90 -3.33
C PRO A 259 23.99 -3.80 -2.83
N GLU A 260 24.46 -2.97 -3.75
CA GLU A 260 25.22 -1.76 -3.45
C GLU A 260 24.29 -0.57 -3.54
N ARG A 261 24.28 0.27 -2.50
CA ARG A 261 23.53 1.51 -2.55
C ARG A 261 24.24 2.46 -3.50
N LEU A 262 23.56 2.97 -4.52
CA LEU A 262 24.12 3.88 -5.52
C LEU A 262 24.29 5.29 -4.94
N VAL A 263 25.15 5.36 -3.93
CA VAL A 263 25.32 6.46 -3.00
C VAL A 263 23.98 6.79 -2.30
N PRO A 264 24.02 7.65 -1.30
CA PRO A 264 23.51 8.94 -1.70
C PRO A 264 24.55 10.00 -1.40
N THR A 265 24.72 10.93 -2.33
CA THR A 265 25.37 12.22 -2.04
C THR A 265 24.55 13.03 -1.00
N ARG A 266 23.40 12.49 -0.55
CA ARG A 266 22.42 13.10 0.34
C ARG A 266 21.90 12.09 1.37
N GLU A 267 21.88 12.44 2.63
CA GLU A 267 21.29 11.60 3.67
C GLU A 267 19.78 11.45 3.44
N VAL A 268 19.27 10.22 3.55
CA VAL A 268 17.85 9.86 3.35
C VAL A 268 17.38 8.97 4.51
N LEU A 269 16.07 8.85 4.69
CA LEU A 269 15.50 8.04 5.79
C LEU A 269 15.92 6.56 5.67
N PRO A 270 16.25 5.85 6.76
CA PRO A 270 16.70 4.45 6.66
C PRO A 270 15.68 3.47 6.03
N ASP A 271 14.40 3.76 6.16
CA ASP A 271 13.25 2.89 5.83
C ASP A 271 12.43 3.37 4.62
N GLY A 272 13.05 4.12 3.72
CA GLY A 272 12.44 4.57 2.47
C GLY A 272 12.03 3.45 1.50
N ILE A 273 11.58 3.87 0.33
CA ILE A 273 11.21 3.01 -0.78
C ILE A 273 12.46 2.68 -1.58
N ASN A 274 12.77 1.40 -1.72
CA ASN A 274 13.96 0.90 -2.41
C ASN A 274 13.62 0.57 -3.86
N ILE A 275 14.21 1.30 -4.80
CA ILE A 275 14.22 0.99 -6.23
C ILE A 275 15.56 0.32 -6.52
N VAL A 276 15.53 -0.96 -6.85
CA VAL A 276 16.74 -1.77 -7.08
C VAL A 276 16.90 -2.03 -8.56
N LEU A 277 17.91 -1.43 -9.17
CA LEU A 277 18.26 -1.61 -10.57
C LEU A 277 19.13 -2.86 -10.71
N VAL A 278 18.71 -3.76 -11.59
CA VAL A 278 19.35 -5.07 -11.79
C VAL A 278 19.67 -5.21 -13.29
N PRO A 279 20.95 -5.39 -13.67
CA PRO A 279 21.27 -5.73 -15.04
C PRO A 279 20.76 -7.14 -15.34
N ASP A 280 20.18 -7.34 -16.52
CA ASP A 280 19.71 -8.63 -17.00
C ASP A 280 20.21 -8.90 -18.44
N GLY A 281 21.15 -9.83 -18.57
CA GLY A 281 21.79 -10.18 -19.84
C GLY A 281 22.91 -9.25 -20.29
N PHE A 282 23.51 -8.49 -19.35
CA PHE A 282 24.74 -7.75 -19.58
C PHE A 282 25.95 -8.67 -19.36
N ASP A 283 26.97 -8.61 -20.23
CA ASP A 283 28.26 -9.25 -19.93
C ASP A 283 29.16 -8.29 -19.16
N PRO A 284 30.23 -8.78 -18.48
CA PRO A 284 31.18 -7.90 -17.78
C PRO A 284 31.79 -6.79 -18.65
N THR A 285 31.81 -6.95 -19.97
CA THR A 285 32.32 -5.94 -20.92
C THR A 285 31.35 -4.81 -21.19
N ASP A 286 30.06 -4.98 -20.86
CA ASP A 286 28.99 -4.02 -21.18
C ASP A 286 28.42 -3.39 -19.91
N LEU A 287 29.02 -3.63 -18.74
CA LEU A 287 28.55 -3.05 -17.48
C LEU A 287 28.71 -1.51 -17.45
N ASP A 288 29.66 -0.96 -18.20
CA ASP A 288 29.77 0.50 -18.36
C ASP A 288 28.51 1.08 -19.03
N GLU A 289 27.92 0.36 -19.99
CA GLU A 289 26.64 0.75 -20.59
C GLU A 289 25.50 0.68 -19.56
N PHE A 290 25.47 -0.36 -18.73
CA PHE A 290 24.50 -0.44 -17.62
C PHE A 290 24.62 0.78 -16.68
N ASP A 291 25.84 1.20 -16.36
CA ASP A 291 26.12 2.33 -15.48
C ASP A 291 25.56 3.64 -16.06
N GLU A 292 25.57 3.82 -17.38
CA GLU A 292 24.92 4.97 -18.05
C GLU A 292 23.41 4.98 -17.82
N TYR A 293 22.73 3.83 -17.93
CA TYR A 293 21.29 3.73 -17.65
C TYR A 293 20.96 3.95 -16.17
N VAL A 294 21.80 3.41 -15.27
CA VAL A 294 21.69 3.63 -13.82
C VAL A 294 21.80 5.13 -13.50
N GLN A 295 22.80 5.79 -14.09
CA GLN A 295 23.04 7.22 -13.92
C GLN A 295 21.87 8.04 -14.48
N ALA A 296 21.35 7.68 -15.65
CA ALA A 296 20.19 8.32 -16.25
C ALA A 296 18.92 8.15 -15.39
N ALA A 297 18.67 6.95 -14.85
CA ALA A 297 17.56 6.71 -13.92
C ALA A 297 17.66 7.57 -12.66
N ARG A 298 18.86 7.65 -12.07
CA ARG A 298 19.14 8.51 -10.91
C ARG A 298 18.83 9.97 -11.21
N ASP A 299 19.38 10.48 -12.31
CA ASP A 299 19.20 11.89 -12.67
C ASP A 299 17.73 12.18 -12.98
N ARG A 300 17.04 11.26 -13.65
CA ARG A 300 15.61 11.36 -13.92
C ARG A 300 14.78 11.46 -12.65
N LEU A 301 15.05 10.63 -11.65
CA LEU A 301 14.25 10.59 -10.42
C LEU A 301 14.58 11.76 -9.48
N TYR A 302 15.85 12.19 -9.41
CA TYR A 302 16.31 13.11 -8.36
C TYR A 302 16.57 14.54 -8.82
N GLN A 303 16.87 14.78 -10.10
CA GLN A 303 17.11 16.14 -10.57
C GLN A 303 15.81 16.87 -10.87
N PRO A 304 15.73 18.19 -10.61
CA PRO A 304 14.56 18.96 -10.98
C PRO A 304 14.45 18.98 -12.51
N ASP A 305 13.33 18.54 -13.04
CA ASP A 305 13.04 18.62 -14.48
C ASP A 305 12.27 19.92 -14.78
N GLU A 306 12.70 20.69 -15.78
CA GLU A 306 12.01 21.93 -16.17
C GLU A 306 10.57 21.70 -16.61
N LYS A 307 10.33 20.58 -17.31
CA LYS A 307 9.02 20.11 -17.74
C LYS A 307 8.33 19.27 -16.66
N ARG A 308 8.91 19.07 -15.46
CA ARG A 308 8.28 18.39 -14.32
C ARG A 308 7.70 17.00 -14.63
N VAL A 309 8.27 16.34 -15.64
CA VAL A 309 7.83 15.02 -16.14
C VAL A 309 8.14 13.89 -15.14
N ASN A 310 9.05 14.13 -14.20
CA ASN A 310 9.39 13.22 -13.11
C ASN A 310 8.61 13.45 -11.81
N GLU A 311 7.62 14.35 -11.78
CA GLU A 311 6.78 14.53 -10.60
C GLU A 311 5.68 13.45 -10.52
N PRO A 312 5.39 12.90 -9.33
CA PRO A 312 5.83 13.35 -8.00
C PRO A 312 7.10 12.66 -7.47
N PHE A 313 7.77 11.80 -8.25
CA PHE A 313 8.94 11.06 -7.75
C PHE A 313 10.05 12.00 -7.26
N HIS A 314 10.26 13.11 -7.97
CA HIS A 314 11.20 14.15 -7.54
C HIS A 314 10.83 14.75 -6.17
N SER A 315 9.55 15.05 -5.94
CA SER A 315 9.06 15.45 -4.61
C SER A 315 9.33 14.40 -3.51
N PHE A 316 9.40 13.11 -3.83
CA PHE A 316 9.71 12.03 -2.88
C PHE A 316 11.18 11.62 -2.84
N LYS A 317 12.11 12.37 -3.47
CA LYS A 317 13.55 12.04 -3.49
C LYS A 317 14.21 11.88 -2.11
N SER A 318 13.60 12.38 -1.02
CA SER A 318 14.08 12.20 0.36
C SER A 318 13.85 10.80 0.92
N VAL A 319 12.96 10.02 0.29
CA VAL A 319 12.54 8.68 0.72
C VAL A 319 12.68 7.63 -0.36
N LEU A 320 13.02 8.02 -1.59
CA LEU A 320 13.41 7.08 -2.63
C LEU A 320 14.88 6.71 -2.46
N HIS A 321 15.17 5.42 -2.40
CA HIS A 321 16.50 4.87 -2.37
C HIS A 321 16.77 4.17 -3.69
N LEU A 322 17.87 4.53 -4.35
CA LEU A 322 18.30 3.85 -5.55
C LEU A 322 19.43 2.89 -5.17
N TRP A 323 19.21 1.62 -5.45
CA TRP A 323 20.16 0.55 -5.24
C TRP A 323 20.53 -0.06 -6.58
N GLU A 324 21.73 -0.60 -6.63
CA GLU A 324 22.17 -1.46 -7.69
C GLU A 324 22.39 -2.86 -7.14
N LEU A 325 22.01 -3.87 -7.91
CA LEU A 325 22.34 -5.25 -7.59
C LEU A 325 22.85 -5.91 -8.86
N ARG A 326 24.17 -6.21 -8.90
CA ARG A 326 24.85 -6.86 -10.03
C ARG A 326 25.02 -8.37 -9.77
N PRO A 327 24.01 -9.22 -10.01
CA PRO A 327 24.21 -10.66 -9.95
C PRO A 327 25.15 -11.12 -11.06
N GLU A 328 25.85 -12.24 -10.86
CA GLU A 328 26.62 -12.89 -11.94
C GLU A 328 25.68 -13.25 -13.10
N GLN A 329 26.07 -12.90 -14.33
CA GLN A 329 25.25 -13.07 -15.52
C GLN A 329 26.12 -13.13 -16.79
N SER A 330 25.51 -13.65 -17.85
CA SER A 330 26.05 -13.60 -19.19
C SER A 330 24.94 -13.31 -20.21
N ARG A 331 25.32 -12.88 -21.40
CA ARG A 331 24.43 -12.55 -22.53
C ARG A 331 23.71 -13.76 -23.15
N ASP A 332 24.14 -14.97 -22.81
CA ASP A 332 23.55 -16.27 -23.20
C ASP A 332 22.94 -17.03 -21.99
N GLY A 333 22.82 -16.37 -20.84
CA GLY A 333 22.57 -17.01 -19.53
C GLY A 333 21.12 -17.05 -19.05
N ASP A 334 20.97 -17.19 -17.74
CA ASP A 334 19.68 -17.23 -17.05
C ASP A 334 19.09 -15.82 -16.87
N PHE A 335 18.22 -15.38 -17.79
CA PHE A 335 17.58 -14.06 -17.73
C PHE A 335 16.30 -14.07 -16.89
N VAL A 336 16.04 -12.99 -16.17
CA VAL A 336 14.74 -12.75 -15.53
C VAL A 336 13.73 -12.20 -16.54
N VAL A 337 14.17 -11.38 -17.49
CA VAL A 337 13.33 -10.77 -18.53
C VAL A 337 13.37 -11.63 -19.78
N GLY A 338 12.26 -12.31 -20.06
CA GLY A 338 11.99 -13.02 -21.31
C GLY A 338 11.26 -12.15 -22.32
N ALA A 339 11.06 -12.69 -23.53
CA ALA A 339 10.12 -12.15 -24.50
C ALA A 339 9.09 -13.19 -24.90
N HIS A 340 7.83 -12.76 -24.99
CA HIS A 340 6.71 -13.57 -25.44
C HIS A 340 6.04 -12.90 -26.63
N ARG A 341 5.88 -13.65 -27.71
CA ARG A 341 5.16 -13.20 -28.91
C ARG A 341 3.65 -13.28 -28.66
N ASP A 342 2.97 -12.16 -28.88
CA ASP A 342 1.51 -12.11 -28.89
C ASP A 342 0.98 -11.64 -30.26
N GLY A 343 -0.34 -11.60 -30.43
CA GLY A 343 -0.96 -11.15 -31.69
C GLY A 343 -0.66 -9.70 -32.07
N SER A 344 -0.07 -8.89 -31.18
CA SER A 344 0.24 -7.47 -31.37
C SER A 344 1.74 -7.16 -31.50
N GLY A 345 2.62 -8.12 -31.19
CA GLY A 345 4.08 -7.96 -31.20
C GLY A 345 4.76 -8.85 -30.17
N TYR A 346 5.80 -8.33 -29.52
CA TYR A 346 6.51 -9.00 -28.43
C TYR A 346 6.32 -8.21 -27.14
N ARG A 347 6.08 -8.92 -26.04
CA ARG A 347 6.01 -8.35 -24.68
C ARG A 347 7.06 -8.97 -23.79
N ALA A 348 7.56 -8.20 -22.83
CA ALA A 348 8.38 -8.74 -21.76
C ALA A 348 7.59 -9.82 -21.00
N SER A 349 8.28 -10.88 -20.62
CA SER A 349 7.73 -11.97 -19.80
C SER A 349 8.73 -12.36 -18.71
N LEU A 350 8.31 -13.20 -17.76
CA LEU A 350 9.23 -13.74 -16.77
C LEU A 350 9.99 -14.95 -17.36
N GLY A 351 11.32 -14.83 -17.42
CA GLY A 351 12.25 -15.81 -17.97
C GLY A 351 12.86 -16.76 -16.92
N ASN A 352 13.08 -16.30 -15.68
CA ASN A 352 13.62 -17.17 -14.62
C ASN A 352 13.13 -16.77 -13.23
N LEU A 353 12.20 -17.56 -12.67
CA LEU A 353 11.58 -17.28 -11.37
C LEU A 353 12.50 -17.58 -10.17
N ALA A 354 13.40 -18.57 -10.28
CA ALA A 354 14.36 -18.87 -9.22
C ALA A 354 15.32 -17.70 -9.03
N ARG A 355 15.82 -17.17 -10.14
CA ARG A 355 16.71 -16.01 -10.18
C ARG A 355 16.01 -14.76 -9.68
N LEU A 356 14.77 -14.49 -10.13
CA LEU A 356 13.95 -13.40 -9.58
C LEU A 356 13.80 -13.50 -8.06
N ALA A 357 13.47 -14.68 -7.54
CA ALA A 357 13.29 -14.90 -6.10
C ALA A 357 14.59 -14.70 -5.31
N ALA A 358 15.72 -15.19 -5.82
CA ALA A 358 17.03 -14.99 -5.20
C ALA A 358 17.41 -13.50 -5.17
N ILE A 359 17.26 -12.81 -6.30
CA ILE A 359 17.58 -11.38 -6.44
C ILE A 359 16.71 -10.54 -5.50
N GLY A 360 15.40 -10.77 -5.48
CA GLY A 360 14.51 -10.02 -4.60
C GLY A 360 14.79 -10.27 -3.12
N ARG A 361 15.21 -11.48 -2.73
CA ARG A 361 15.62 -11.75 -1.35
C ARG A 361 16.84 -10.93 -0.97
N SER A 362 17.85 -10.91 -1.83
CA SER A 362 19.08 -10.17 -1.56
C SER A 362 18.80 -8.68 -1.48
N ALA A 363 17.88 -8.17 -2.30
CA ALA A 363 17.37 -6.81 -2.20
C ALA A 363 16.66 -6.53 -0.86
N GLU A 364 15.70 -7.36 -0.45
CA GLU A 364 14.97 -7.20 0.83
C GLU A 364 15.87 -7.36 2.06
N GLN A 365 16.92 -8.18 1.99
CA GLN A 365 17.88 -8.34 3.08
C GLN A 365 18.81 -7.13 3.24
N ALA A 366 19.09 -6.41 2.14
CA ALA A 366 19.99 -5.26 2.15
C ALA A 366 19.32 -3.98 2.66
N ALA A 367 17.99 -3.86 2.51
CA ALA A 367 17.26 -2.65 2.86
C ALA A 367 15.88 -2.95 3.46
N SER A 368 15.56 -2.27 4.56
CA SER A 368 14.19 -2.20 5.07
C SER A 368 13.32 -1.30 4.19
N GLY A 369 12.01 -1.55 4.17
CA GLY A 369 11.03 -0.74 3.44
C GLY A 369 10.44 -1.46 2.24
N THR A 370 9.65 -0.73 1.44
CA THR A 370 9.05 -1.29 0.22
C THR A 370 10.10 -1.40 -0.87
N THR A 371 10.26 -2.59 -1.45
CA THR A 371 11.26 -2.85 -2.50
C THR A 371 10.59 -3.04 -3.85
N ILE A 372 11.10 -2.34 -4.87
CA ILE A 372 10.73 -2.43 -6.28
C ILE A 372 11.96 -2.87 -7.06
N LEU A 373 11.85 -4.00 -7.75
CA LEU A 373 12.92 -4.55 -8.58
C LEU A 373 12.74 -4.07 -10.01
N VAL A 374 13.79 -3.50 -10.57
CA VAL A 374 13.81 -2.99 -11.95
C VAL A 374 14.88 -3.75 -12.71
N PHE A 375 14.45 -4.70 -13.53
CA PHE A 375 15.34 -5.46 -14.41
C PHE A 375 15.53 -4.70 -15.71
N ILE A 376 16.73 -4.18 -15.94
CA ILE A 376 17.13 -3.55 -17.19
C ILE A 376 17.71 -4.65 -18.06
N ALA A 377 17.03 -5.02 -19.13
CA ALA A 377 17.43 -6.14 -19.97
C ALA A 377 18.18 -5.68 -21.22
N HIS A 378 19.37 -6.23 -21.41
CA HIS A 378 20.24 -5.86 -22.51
C HIS A 378 19.60 -6.18 -23.86
N ARG A 379 19.66 -5.23 -24.81
CA ARG A 379 19.01 -5.35 -26.13
C ARG A 379 19.50 -6.54 -26.96
N GLU A 380 20.74 -6.97 -26.75
CA GLU A 380 21.35 -8.07 -27.50
C GLU A 380 21.22 -9.43 -26.81
N ALA A 381 20.55 -9.48 -25.66
CA ALA A 381 20.37 -10.72 -24.91
C ALA A 381 19.65 -11.78 -25.76
N GLN A 382 20.05 -13.05 -25.62
CA GLN A 382 19.65 -14.15 -26.51
C GLN A 382 18.13 -14.31 -26.61
N GLN A 383 17.40 -14.14 -25.51
CA GLN A 383 15.95 -14.26 -25.43
C GLN A 383 15.19 -13.21 -26.27
N PHE A 384 15.86 -12.18 -26.78
CA PHE A 384 15.30 -11.20 -27.70
C PHE A 384 15.65 -11.45 -29.17
N GLU A 385 16.36 -12.54 -29.49
CA GLU A 385 16.76 -12.86 -30.87
C GLU A 385 15.57 -12.96 -31.83
N GLU A 386 14.48 -13.63 -31.44
CA GLU A 386 13.28 -13.73 -32.27
C GLU A 386 12.62 -12.36 -32.52
N ALA A 387 12.49 -11.54 -31.47
CA ALA A 387 11.92 -10.21 -31.59
C ALA A 387 12.76 -9.33 -32.54
N ARG A 388 14.10 -9.39 -32.40
CA ARG A 388 15.04 -8.70 -33.28
C ARG A 388 14.96 -9.21 -34.72
N ALA A 389 14.87 -10.53 -34.93
CA ALA A 389 14.72 -11.12 -36.26
C ALA A 389 13.44 -10.63 -36.96
N ASP A 390 12.36 -10.43 -36.19
CA ASP A 390 11.10 -9.86 -36.67
C ASP A 390 11.13 -8.33 -36.80
N SER A 391 12.26 -7.67 -36.50
CA SER A 391 12.39 -6.20 -36.41
C SER A 391 11.33 -5.57 -35.50
N ARG A 392 10.99 -6.27 -34.41
CA ARG A 392 9.98 -5.87 -33.43
C ARG A 392 10.66 -5.58 -32.10
N ARG A 393 10.15 -4.57 -31.41
CA ARG A 393 10.57 -4.23 -30.04
C ARG A 393 9.81 -5.10 -29.04
N VAL A 394 10.50 -5.52 -27.99
CA VAL A 394 9.88 -6.11 -26.81
C VAL A 394 9.31 -4.97 -25.97
N ARG A 395 8.02 -5.02 -25.65
CA ARG A 395 7.38 -4.01 -24.80
C ARG A 395 7.75 -4.25 -23.34
N ALA A 396 8.05 -3.19 -22.61
CA ALA A 396 8.24 -3.25 -21.16
C ALA A 396 6.95 -3.64 -20.44
N MET A 397 7.11 -4.04 -19.17
CA MET A 397 6.00 -4.47 -18.35
C MET A 397 6.34 -4.26 -16.86
N ALA A 398 5.38 -3.74 -16.13
CA ALA A 398 5.37 -3.73 -14.67
C ALA A 398 4.30 -4.66 -14.10
N MET A 399 4.65 -5.30 -12.99
CA MET A 399 3.85 -6.32 -12.30
C MET A 399 4.07 -6.20 -10.80
N GLY A 400 3.18 -5.49 -10.11
CA GLY A 400 3.31 -5.27 -8.68
C GLY A 400 4.59 -4.48 -8.37
N ASN A 401 5.55 -5.12 -7.73
CA ASN A 401 6.84 -4.52 -7.38
C ASN A 401 7.97 -4.86 -8.37
N VAL A 402 7.66 -5.50 -9.51
CA VAL A 402 8.66 -5.92 -10.49
C VAL A 402 8.45 -5.16 -11.79
N VAL A 403 9.52 -4.58 -12.32
CA VAL A 403 9.55 -3.87 -13.59
C VAL A 403 10.54 -4.59 -14.51
N LEU A 404 10.08 -4.93 -15.72
CA LEU A 404 10.86 -5.58 -16.77
C LEU A 404 11.08 -4.57 -17.91
N LEU A 405 12.30 -4.07 -18.06
CA LEU A 405 12.66 -3.00 -19.00
C LEU A 405 13.67 -3.48 -20.04
N PRO A 406 13.21 -4.06 -21.17
CA PRO A 406 14.09 -4.34 -22.31
C PRO A 406 14.57 -3.03 -22.97
N LEU A 407 15.88 -2.92 -23.16
CA LEU A 407 16.51 -1.81 -23.90
C LEU A 407 16.21 -1.91 -25.40
N ARG A 408 16.15 -0.75 -26.07
CA ARG A 408 15.69 -0.66 -27.47
C ARG A 408 16.82 -0.55 -28.48
N GLY A 409 17.87 0.23 -28.19
CA GLY A 409 19.11 0.22 -28.98
C GLY A 409 19.04 0.73 -30.41
N ASP A 410 17.97 1.41 -30.79
CA ASP A 410 17.75 1.86 -32.17
C ASP A 410 17.79 3.38 -32.33
N GLN A 411 18.26 4.09 -31.31
CA GLN A 411 18.42 5.55 -31.33
C GLN A 411 19.85 5.97 -30.99
N ASP A 412 20.19 7.23 -31.33
CA ASP A 412 21.42 7.89 -30.82
C ASP A 412 21.46 7.78 -29.29
N GLY A 413 22.63 7.55 -28.69
CA GLY A 413 22.79 7.22 -27.25
C GLY A 413 21.97 8.09 -26.29
N ASP A 414 22.01 9.42 -26.44
CA ASP A 414 21.25 10.35 -25.61
C ASP A 414 19.73 10.12 -25.67
N LYS A 415 19.20 9.80 -26.86
CA LYS A 415 17.77 9.56 -27.04
C LYS A 415 17.35 8.19 -26.52
N ASP A 416 18.24 7.19 -26.54
CA ASP A 416 17.98 5.89 -25.94
C ASP A 416 17.89 6.02 -24.41
N LEU A 417 18.78 6.81 -23.79
CA LEU A 417 18.72 7.15 -22.36
C LEU A 417 17.43 7.92 -21.99
N GLU A 418 17.03 8.91 -22.80
CA GLU A 418 15.77 9.63 -22.59
C GLU A 418 14.56 8.69 -22.72
N ALA A 419 14.52 7.85 -23.77
CA ALA A 419 13.45 6.88 -23.97
C ALA A 419 13.37 5.85 -22.83
N PHE A 420 14.53 5.36 -22.36
CA PHE A 420 14.63 4.47 -21.22
C PHE A 420 14.07 5.12 -19.95
N THR A 421 14.53 6.32 -19.61
CA THR A 421 14.10 6.98 -18.37
C THR A 421 12.62 7.36 -18.40
N ASN A 422 12.08 7.71 -19.57
CA ASN A 422 10.66 7.94 -19.75
C ASN A 422 9.84 6.65 -19.57
N LEU A 423 10.32 5.55 -20.15
CA LEU A 423 9.68 4.25 -19.98
C LEU A 423 9.75 3.78 -18.51
N LEU A 424 10.89 3.99 -17.84
CA LEU A 424 11.03 3.69 -16.41
C LEU A 424 9.98 4.42 -15.58
N LEU A 425 9.79 5.72 -15.79
CA LEU A 425 8.76 6.48 -15.07
C LEU A 425 7.36 5.92 -15.32
N HIS A 426 7.03 5.62 -16.58
CA HIS A 426 5.75 5.02 -16.96
C HIS A 426 5.52 3.69 -16.23
N GLU A 427 6.50 2.78 -16.27
CA GLU A 427 6.40 1.48 -15.61
C GLU A 427 6.35 1.61 -14.08
N LEU A 428 7.08 2.56 -13.48
CA LEU A 428 6.94 2.87 -12.06
C LEU A 428 5.50 3.32 -11.69
N GLY A 429 4.80 3.97 -12.62
CA GLY A 429 3.38 4.33 -12.49
C GLY A 429 2.45 3.13 -12.26
N HIS A 430 2.77 1.99 -12.86
CA HIS A 430 2.02 0.74 -12.70
C HIS A 430 2.33 -0.01 -11.40
N THR A 431 3.46 0.27 -10.77
CA THR A 431 3.87 -0.43 -9.54
C THR A 431 3.00 -0.07 -8.34
N VAL A 432 3.30 -0.61 -7.15
CA VAL A 432 2.68 -0.18 -5.89
C VAL A 432 2.80 1.32 -5.62
N LEU A 433 3.71 2.03 -6.30
CA LEU A 433 3.81 3.49 -6.18
C LEU A 433 2.60 4.21 -6.73
N GLY A 434 1.83 3.64 -7.67
CA GLY A 434 0.69 4.31 -8.30
C GLY A 434 -0.50 3.41 -8.62
N ASN A 435 -0.27 2.14 -8.91
CA ASN A 435 -1.28 1.18 -9.40
C ASN A 435 -2.12 1.79 -10.55
N LEU A 436 -1.46 2.57 -11.40
CA LEU A 436 -2.08 3.24 -12.54
C LEU A 436 -2.28 2.23 -13.66
N ALA A 437 -3.30 2.45 -14.49
CA ALA A 437 -3.48 1.70 -15.73
C ALA A 437 -2.95 2.49 -16.93
N ASP A 438 -2.72 1.79 -18.03
CA ASP A 438 -2.40 2.42 -19.31
C ASP A 438 -3.56 3.29 -19.78
N GLU A 439 -3.26 4.49 -20.24
CA GLU A 439 -4.25 5.46 -20.74
C GLU A 439 -4.34 5.47 -22.26
N TYR A 440 -3.42 4.84 -22.99
CA TYR A 440 -3.49 4.79 -24.44
C TYR A 440 -4.54 3.81 -24.97
N ASP A 441 -5.11 4.15 -26.12
CA ASP A 441 -5.92 3.24 -26.93
C ASP A 441 -5.01 2.51 -27.93
N GLN A 442 -5.08 1.17 -27.96
CA GLN A 442 -4.37 0.39 -28.99
C GLN A 442 -5.28 0.05 -30.17
N ASN A 443 -6.59 0.21 -30.00
CA ASN A 443 -7.57 -0.09 -31.01
C ASN A 443 -8.76 0.88 -30.95
N ASN A 444 -8.72 1.92 -31.78
CA ASN A 444 -9.66 3.05 -31.79
C ASN A 444 -11.11 2.64 -32.07
N GLU A 445 -11.33 1.39 -32.53
CA GLU A 445 -12.66 0.87 -32.85
C GLU A 445 -13.26 0.01 -31.73
N ASP A 446 -12.44 -0.49 -30.80
CA ASP A 446 -12.90 -1.39 -29.74
C ASP A 446 -13.63 -0.62 -28.62
N THR A 447 -14.81 -1.13 -28.25
CA THR A 447 -15.60 -0.59 -27.15
C THR A 447 -15.50 -1.48 -25.92
N TYR A 448 -15.05 -0.91 -24.80
CA TYR A 448 -15.07 -1.58 -23.52
C TYR A 448 -16.52 -1.80 -23.04
N ARG A 449 -16.83 -3.04 -22.63
CA ARG A 449 -18.13 -3.44 -22.05
C ARG A 449 -17.95 -4.28 -20.78
N GLY A 450 -16.79 -4.15 -20.15
CA GLY A 450 -16.42 -4.91 -18.96
C GLY A 450 -17.00 -4.30 -17.68
N GLN A 451 -16.49 -4.76 -16.54
CA GLN A 451 -16.84 -4.21 -15.22
C GLN A 451 -16.24 -2.81 -15.01
N GLU A 452 -16.58 -2.18 -13.90
CA GLU A 452 -15.88 -0.96 -13.50
C GLU A 452 -14.37 -1.21 -13.38
N ARG A 453 -13.55 -0.34 -13.96
CA ARG A 453 -12.08 -0.42 -13.81
C ARG A 453 -11.69 0.00 -12.41
N LEU A 454 -10.66 -0.56 -11.77
CA LEU A 454 -10.27 -0.10 -10.41
C LEU A 454 -9.18 0.98 -10.41
N ALA A 455 -8.41 1.10 -11.49
CA ALA A 455 -7.33 2.08 -11.57
C ALA A 455 -7.87 3.51 -11.48
N ALA A 456 -7.25 4.35 -10.63
CA ALA A 456 -7.73 5.71 -10.34
C ALA A 456 -7.77 6.61 -11.58
N ASN A 457 -6.94 6.31 -12.58
CA ASN A 457 -6.81 7.07 -13.81
C ASN A 457 -7.63 6.50 -14.99
N LEU A 458 -8.57 5.59 -14.76
CA LEU A 458 -9.56 5.18 -15.76
C LEU A 458 -10.97 5.21 -15.18
N GLU A 459 -11.94 5.59 -16.00
CA GLU A 459 -13.36 5.56 -15.69
C GLU A 459 -14.06 4.75 -16.78
N SER A 460 -14.93 3.82 -16.43
CA SER A 460 -15.73 3.05 -17.41
C SER A 460 -17.23 3.21 -17.20
N GLN A 461 -17.64 3.90 -16.13
CA GLN A 461 -19.03 4.21 -15.81
C GLN A 461 -19.19 5.70 -15.47
N PRO A 462 -18.90 6.61 -16.43
CA PRO A 462 -19.14 8.02 -16.19
C PRO A 462 -20.62 8.25 -15.91
N VAL A 463 -20.90 9.10 -14.93
CA VAL A 463 -22.27 9.43 -14.54
C VAL A 463 -22.79 10.41 -15.56
N GLN A 464 -23.88 10.06 -16.25
CA GLN A 464 -24.63 11.04 -17.03
C GLN A 464 -25.15 12.10 -16.05
N ALA A 465 -24.75 13.37 -16.24
CA ALA A 465 -25.40 14.45 -15.53
C ALA A 465 -26.84 14.57 -16.05
N GLY A 466 -27.78 13.85 -15.42
CA GLY A 466 -29.21 14.06 -15.59
C GLY A 466 -29.57 15.42 -14.98
N ALA A 467 -30.26 16.33 -15.67
CA ALA A 467 -31.62 16.20 -16.19
C ALA A 467 -32.49 17.29 -15.52
N LEU A 468 -32.19 18.56 -15.83
CA LEU A 468 -33.23 19.59 -15.95
C LEU A 468 -33.24 20.06 -17.40
N GLY A 469 -33.72 19.19 -18.30
CA GLY A 469 -34.26 19.58 -19.61
C GLY A 469 -33.32 20.19 -20.66
N ARG A 470 -32.01 20.31 -20.44
CA ARG A 470 -31.08 20.79 -21.48
C ARG A 470 -30.51 19.63 -22.30
N VAL A 471 -30.74 19.67 -23.60
CA VAL A 471 -30.11 18.79 -24.59
C VAL A 471 -28.59 19.06 -24.55
N GLY A 472 -27.82 18.03 -24.20
CA GLY A 472 -26.37 18.10 -23.97
C GLY A 472 -25.98 17.66 -22.55
N ALA A 473 -26.19 16.40 -22.19
CA ALA A 473 -25.78 15.88 -20.89
C ALA A 473 -24.24 15.78 -20.84
N ALA A 474 -23.59 16.64 -20.05
CA ALA A 474 -22.17 16.52 -19.77
C ALA A 474 -21.91 15.24 -18.96
N LEU A 475 -20.88 14.49 -19.31
CA LEU A 475 -20.42 13.37 -18.49
C LEU A 475 -19.76 13.90 -17.21
N ARG A 476 -20.01 13.22 -16.09
CA ARG A 476 -19.27 13.42 -14.85
C ARG A 476 -18.41 12.20 -14.56
N PHE A 477 -17.23 12.44 -14.03
CA PHE A 477 -16.21 11.42 -13.79
C PHE A 477 -15.88 11.36 -12.30
N PRO A 478 -16.64 10.58 -11.48
CA PRO A 478 -16.57 10.65 -10.02
C PRO A 478 -15.14 10.62 -9.44
N ARG A 479 -14.25 9.84 -10.04
CA ARG A 479 -12.85 9.66 -9.59
C ARG A 479 -12.01 10.94 -9.62
N TRP A 480 -12.24 11.83 -10.57
CA TRP A 480 -11.44 13.05 -10.76
C TRP A 480 -12.28 14.31 -10.99
N ASP A 481 -13.57 14.23 -10.73
CA ASP A 481 -14.52 15.32 -10.82
C ASP A 481 -14.18 16.50 -9.89
N ARG A 482 -13.41 16.26 -8.82
CA ARG A 482 -12.79 17.33 -8.01
C ARG A 482 -11.79 18.19 -8.79
N TRP A 483 -10.99 17.59 -9.67
CA TRP A 483 -10.02 18.32 -10.50
C TRP A 483 -10.72 19.08 -11.61
N ILE A 484 -11.81 18.52 -12.16
CA ILE A 484 -12.66 19.19 -13.15
C ILE A 484 -13.32 20.45 -12.55
N ARG A 485 -13.79 20.37 -11.30
CA ARG A 485 -14.43 21.50 -10.62
C ARG A 485 -13.47 22.58 -10.11
N ASN A 486 -12.23 22.21 -9.81
CA ASN A 486 -11.24 23.11 -9.24
C ASN A 486 -10.00 23.20 -10.14
N PRO A 487 -10.13 23.71 -11.38
CA PRO A 487 -9.00 23.82 -12.31
C PRO A 487 -7.91 24.75 -11.76
N ASP A 488 -8.26 25.72 -10.92
CA ASP A 488 -7.32 26.65 -10.29
C ASP A 488 -6.41 25.97 -9.24
N HIS A 489 -6.73 24.74 -8.81
CA HIS A 489 -5.86 23.94 -7.94
C HIS A 489 -4.73 23.26 -8.74
N LEU A 490 -4.81 23.25 -10.06
CA LEU A 490 -3.72 22.73 -10.88
C LEU A 490 -2.50 23.66 -10.76
N PRO A 491 -1.29 23.12 -10.55
CA PRO A 491 -0.08 23.94 -10.58
C PRO A 491 0.00 24.72 -11.88
N SER A 492 0.51 25.96 -11.84
CA SER A 492 0.59 26.83 -13.03
C SER A 492 1.40 26.22 -14.20
N TRP A 493 2.29 25.27 -13.89
CA TRP A 493 3.10 24.54 -14.87
C TRP A 493 2.43 23.28 -15.42
N ASN A 494 1.26 22.87 -14.89
CA ASN A 494 0.52 21.72 -15.40
C ASN A 494 -0.06 22.04 -16.78
N GLN A 495 0.36 21.28 -17.78
CA GLN A 495 0.00 21.55 -19.18
C GLN A 495 -1.27 20.82 -19.64
N HIS A 496 -1.78 19.88 -18.85
CA HIS A 496 -2.85 18.97 -19.26
C HIS A 496 -4.11 19.19 -18.42
N PRO A 497 -5.17 19.80 -18.98
CA PRO A 497 -6.42 20.00 -18.26
C PRO A 497 -7.13 18.67 -18.03
N ILE A 498 -7.77 18.52 -16.87
CA ILE A 498 -8.58 17.34 -16.55
C ILE A 498 -9.98 17.55 -17.12
N THR A 499 -10.36 16.74 -18.10
CA THR A 499 -11.61 16.90 -18.87
C THR A 499 -12.38 15.60 -19.10
N GLY A 500 -11.74 14.43 -18.93
CA GLY A 500 -12.35 13.13 -19.21
C GLY A 500 -12.42 12.85 -20.71
N VAL A 501 -11.34 12.31 -21.28
CA VAL A 501 -11.19 12.01 -22.70
C VAL A 501 -11.54 10.56 -22.95
N GLU A 502 -12.42 10.27 -23.91
CA GLU A 502 -12.74 8.89 -24.29
C GLU A 502 -11.53 8.22 -24.96
N GLY A 503 -11.32 6.95 -24.65
CA GLY A 503 -10.15 6.17 -25.04
C GLY A 503 -9.22 5.91 -23.85
N GLY A 504 -8.83 4.66 -23.65
CA GLY A 504 -7.84 4.27 -22.65
C GLY A 504 -7.98 2.82 -22.20
N GLY A 505 -7.00 2.34 -21.44
CA GLY A 505 -6.94 0.92 -21.05
C GLY A 505 -6.98 -0.02 -22.25
N TYR A 506 -6.39 0.40 -23.38
CA TYR A 506 -6.36 -0.28 -24.68
C TYR A 506 -7.65 -0.23 -25.52
N PHE A 507 -8.72 0.43 -25.08
CA PHE A 507 -9.99 0.53 -25.80
C PHE A 507 -10.19 1.96 -26.32
N GLY A 508 -10.57 2.11 -27.60
CA GLY A 508 -10.91 3.42 -28.16
C GLY A 508 -12.23 4.00 -27.66
N ARG A 509 -13.13 3.18 -27.09
CA ARG A 509 -14.46 3.62 -26.62
C ARG A 509 -14.87 2.96 -25.31
N GLY A 510 -15.75 3.62 -24.55
CA GLY A 510 -16.35 3.09 -23.31
C GLY A 510 -15.42 3.05 -22.09
N ILE A 511 -14.21 3.58 -22.22
CA ILE A 511 -13.31 3.94 -21.12
C ILE A 511 -12.89 5.38 -21.36
N TRP A 512 -12.78 6.14 -20.28
CA TRP A 512 -12.29 7.51 -20.28
C TRP A 512 -11.02 7.60 -19.43
N ARG A 513 -10.08 8.42 -19.90
CA ARG A 513 -8.88 8.83 -19.17
C ARG A 513 -9.01 10.29 -18.73
N PRO A 514 -8.23 10.78 -17.74
CA PRO A 514 -8.45 12.10 -17.16
C PRO A 514 -8.10 13.26 -18.09
N ALA A 515 -7.02 13.09 -18.87
CA ALA A 515 -6.45 14.12 -19.71
C ALA A 515 -6.12 13.61 -21.11
N GLN A 516 -5.96 14.52 -22.06
CA GLN A 516 -5.59 14.17 -23.44
C GLN A 516 -4.23 13.47 -23.47
N ASP A 517 -3.25 14.03 -22.76
CA ASP A 517 -1.89 13.52 -22.66
C ASP A 517 -1.53 13.28 -21.19
N CYS A 518 -0.77 12.21 -20.97
CA CYS A 518 -0.29 11.74 -19.69
C CYS A 518 0.94 10.85 -19.93
N ALA A 519 1.83 10.75 -18.96
CA ALA A 519 2.86 9.71 -18.92
C ALA A 519 2.30 8.28 -19.18
N MET A 520 1.08 8.01 -18.70
CA MET A 520 0.39 6.73 -18.92
C MET A 520 -0.26 6.60 -20.31
N ASN A 521 -0.38 7.69 -21.07
CA ASN A 521 -0.93 7.71 -22.43
C ASN A 521 0.18 7.81 -23.50
N SER A 522 1.30 8.44 -23.17
CA SER A 522 2.38 8.67 -24.12
C SER A 522 2.93 7.34 -24.57
N LEU A 523 2.78 7.02 -25.86
CA LEU A 523 3.38 5.81 -26.39
C LEU A 523 4.89 5.94 -26.23
N PRO A 524 5.58 4.87 -25.80
CA PRO A 524 7.01 4.94 -25.53
C PRO A 524 7.91 5.35 -26.71
N HIS A 525 7.36 5.51 -27.92
CA HIS A 525 8.11 5.79 -29.15
C HIS A 525 8.14 7.26 -29.53
N ASP A 526 7.33 8.08 -28.86
CA ASP A 526 7.42 9.52 -28.97
C ASP A 526 8.50 9.95 -27.99
N ASN A 527 9.61 10.49 -28.48
CA ASN A 527 10.73 11.01 -27.66
C ASN A 527 10.32 12.25 -26.81
N HIS A 528 9.04 12.40 -26.52
CA HIS A 528 8.41 13.46 -25.76
C HIS A 528 7.39 12.82 -24.81
N MET A 529 7.86 12.40 -23.62
CA MET A 529 6.96 11.95 -22.58
C MET A 529 6.19 13.14 -22.00
N ALA A 530 4.86 13.03 -21.96
CA ALA A 530 4.02 13.97 -21.24
C ALA A 530 4.22 13.82 -19.72
N GLN A 531 3.91 14.87 -18.95
CA GLN A 531 3.84 14.76 -17.50
C GLN A 531 2.78 13.71 -17.11
N PHE A 532 2.92 13.07 -15.96
CA PHE A 532 1.75 12.44 -15.33
C PHE A 532 0.65 13.49 -15.20
N CYS A 533 -0.59 13.18 -15.60
CA CYS A 533 -1.71 14.10 -15.40
C CYS A 533 -1.97 14.30 -13.89
N ALA A 534 -2.72 15.34 -13.52
CA ALA A 534 -2.96 15.67 -12.10
C ALA A 534 -3.57 14.51 -11.29
N VAL A 535 -4.43 13.70 -11.92
CA VAL A 535 -5.03 12.50 -11.29
C VAL A 535 -3.97 11.44 -11.01
N CYS A 536 -3.08 11.19 -11.95
CA CYS A 536 -1.99 10.23 -11.78
C CYS A 536 -0.98 10.70 -10.73
N ARG A 537 -0.62 11.99 -10.72
CA ARG A 537 0.27 12.55 -9.68
C ARG A 537 -0.35 12.48 -8.30
N GLU A 538 -1.64 12.79 -8.18
CA GLU A 538 -2.37 12.65 -6.92
C GLU A 538 -2.33 11.20 -6.43
N GLN A 539 -2.67 10.25 -7.30
CA GLN A 539 -2.66 8.84 -6.95
C GLN A 539 -1.27 8.40 -6.52
N LEU A 540 -0.24 8.68 -7.32
CA LEU A 540 1.16 8.40 -7.00
C LEU A 540 1.57 8.98 -5.65
N THR A 541 1.20 10.23 -5.36
CA THR A 541 1.48 10.87 -4.07
C THR A 541 0.79 10.15 -2.91
N ARG A 542 -0.47 9.75 -3.07
CA ARG A 542 -1.24 9.06 -2.03
C ARG A 542 -0.69 7.67 -1.73
N THR A 543 -0.45 6.86 -2.76
CA THR A 543 0.10 5.50 -2.59
C THR A 543 1.53 5.55 -2.07
N THR A 544 2.38 6.43 -2.60
CA THR A 544 3.74 6.61 -2.08
C THR A 544 3.74 6.97 -0.59
N ARG A 545 2.87 7.89 -0.16
CA ARG A 545 2.70 8.21 1.27
C ARG A 545 2.18 7.02 2.08
N GLY A 546 1.24 6.26 1.53
CA GLY A 546 0.69 5.07 2.18
C GLY A 546 1.72 3.95 2.41
N LEU A 547 2.80 3.94 1.64
CA LEU A 547 3.93 3.01 1.79
C LEU A 547 4.96 3.45 2.84
N LEU A 548 4.81 4.65 3.39
CA LEU A 548 5.77 5.25 4.33
C LEU A 548 5.11 5.46 5.69
N GLU A 549 5.90 5.34 6.75
CA GLU A 549 5.42 5.70 8.09
C GLU A 549 5.25 7.22 8.17
N PRO A 550 4.04 7.74 8.49
CA PRO A 550 3.76 9.17 8.42
C PRO A 550 4.54 9.95 9.48
N GLY A 551 5.11 11.09 9.07
CA GLY A 551 5.68 12.07 9.99
C GLY A 551 7.10 11.78 10.44
N ARG A 552 7.80 10.84 9.79
CA ARG A 552 9.23 10.63 10.07
C ARG A 552 10.09 11.68 9.37
N PHE A 553 11.06 12.23 10.10
CA PHE A 553 12.04 13.19 9.60
C PHE A 553 13.45 12.81 10.04
N LEU A 554 14.41 12.90 9.12
CA LEU A 554 15.84 12.80 9.42
C LEU A 554 16.36 14.21 9.70
N VAL A 555 16.76 14.46 10.94
CA VAL A 555 17.29 15.74 11.38
C VAL A 555 18.76 15.58 11.72
N ARG A 556 19.59 16.46 11.17
CA ARG A 556 21.00 16.58 11.53
C ARG A 556 21.14 17.66 12.58
N ILE A 557 21.68 17.28 13.74
CA ILE A 557 21.91 18.16 14.88
C ILE A 557 23.41 18.19 15.13
N GLY A 558 24.01 19.36 15.19
CA GLY A 558 25.43 19.52 15.50
C GLY A 558 25.68 20.68 16.43
N ASP A 559 26.87 20.72 17.01
CA ASP A 559 27.29 21.77 17.92
C ASP A 559 28.31 22.73 17.26
N ALA A 560 28.85 23.64 18.06
CA ALA A 560 29.88 24.59 17.63
C ALA A 560 31.18 23.92 17.14
N SER A 561 31.47 22.70 17.59
CA SER A 561 32.70 21.96 17.26
C SER A 561 32.68 21.44 15.82
N GLY A 562 31.50 21.37 15.21
CA GLY A 562 31.29 20.84 13.87
C GLY A 562 30.98 19.33 13.85
N GLU A 563 31.02 18.66 15.00
CA GLU A 563 30.43 17.34 15.15
C GLU A 563 28.92 17.43 14.98
N ALA A 564 28.36 16.55 14.17
CA ALA A 564 26.92 16.47 13.93
C ALA A 564 26.48 15.01 13.93
N GLU A 565 25.35 14.77 14.57
CA GLU A 565 24.66 13.49 14.57
C GLU A 565 23.39 13.57 13.74
N PHE A 566 22.98 12.41 13.22
CA PHE A 566 21.69 12.26 12.56
C PHE A 566 20.73 11.57 13.51
N ARG A 567 19.55 12.17 13.69
CA ARG A 567 18.46 11.58 14.46
C ARG A 567 17.24 11.43 13.57
N THR A 568 16.63 10.25 13.62
CA THR A 568 15.31 10.05 13.01
C THR A 568 14.27 10.40 14.06
N LEU A 569 13.47 11.43 13.77
CA LEU A 569 12.41 11.92 14.64
C LEU A 569 11.06 11.46 14.10
N GLU A 570 10.17 11.04 15.00
CA GLU A 570 8.89 10.43 14.67
C GLU A 570 7.82 10.90 15.67
N PRO A 571 6.54 11.00 15.29
CA PRO A 571 5.48 11.39 16.22
C PRO A 571 5.33 10.36 17.34
N GLU A 572 5.10 10.81 18.58
CA GLU A 572 4.91 9.92 19.74
C GLU A 572 3.78 8.90 19.55
N ARG A 573 2.78 9.26 18.73
CA ARG A 573 1.65 8.41 18.37
C ARG A 573 1.33 8.59 16.90
N ARG A 574 0.98 7.49 16.23
CA ARG A 574 0.50 7.51 14.85
C ARG A 574 -0.68 8.50 14.71
N GLY A 575 -0.61 9.37 13.72
CA GLY A 575 -1.62 10.41 13.46
C GLY A 575 -1.43 11.72 14.24
N ARG A 576 -0.44 11.80 15.15
CA ARG A 576 -0.02 13.10 15.71
C ARG A 576 0.92 13.81 14.75
N THR A 577 0.84 15.13 14.75
CA THR A 577 1.69 16.03 13.96
C THR A 577 2.83 16.64 14.76
N LEU A 578 2.75 16.60 16.09
CA LEU A 578 3.79 17.07 17.00
C LEU A 578 4.83 15.97 17.27
N ILE A 579 6.10 16.33 17.11
CA ILE A 579 7.29 15.52 17.33
C ILE A 579 8.16 16.26 18.34
N THR A 580 8.41 15.68 19.50
CA THR A 580 9.23 16.32 20.54
C THR A 580 10.53 15.55 20.72
N GLU A 581 11.66 16.25 20.73
CA GLU A 581 12.98 15.67 20.94
C GLU A 581 13.79 16.52 21.93
N GLN A 582 14.61 15.88 22.76
CA GLN A 582 15.43 16.58 23.75
C GLN A 582 16.87 16.80 23.27
N LEU A 583 17.32 18.05 23.32
CA LEU A 583 18.71 18.45 23.07
C LEU A 583 19.40 18.73 24.41
N ARG A 584 20.59 18.14 24.60
CA ARG A 584 21.36 18.38 25.82
C ARG A 584 22.17 19.65 25.69
N VAL A 585 22.09 20.51 26.70
CA VAL A 585 22.86 21.75 26.80
C VAL A 585 23.53 21.86 28.17
N SER A 586 24.70 22.49 28.21
CA SER A 586 25.42 22.74 29.46
C SER A 586 24.69 23.81 30.30
N PRO A 587 24.33 23.54 31.56
CA PRO A 587 23.62 24.51 32.40
C PRO A 587 24.44 25.78 32.62
N GLY A 588 23.79 26.93 32.56
CA GLY A 588 24.40 28.24 32.81
C GLY A 588 25.34 28.75 31.71
N THR A 589 25.40 28.07 30.55
CA THR A 589 26.17 28.51 29.39
C THR A 589 25.33 28.41 28.11
N THR A 590 25.43 29.39 27.24
CA THR A 590 24.85 29.31 25.89
C THR A 590 25.65 28.32 25.05
N THR A 591 24.96 27.37 24.42
CA THR A 591 25.57 26.40 23.49
C THR A 591 25.15 26.76 22.06
N ASP A 592 26.10 26.93 21.13
CA ASP A 592 25.75 27.10 19.71
C ASP A 592 25.33 25.74 19.14
N ILE A 593 24.06 25.63 18.72
CA ILE A 593 23.48 24.43 18.10
C ILE A 593 23.18 24.73 16.64
N GLN A 594 23.45 23.77 15.76
CA GLN A 594 23.04 23.75 14.36
C GLN A 594 22.04 22.62 14.16
N VAL A 595 20.89 22.92 13.57
CA VAL A 595 19.84 21.94 13.27
C VAL A 595 19.52 22.02 11.80
N SER A 596 19.33 20.89 11.13
CA SER A 596 18.82 20.86 9.76
C SER A 596 17.91 19.67 9.49
N VAL A 597 16.80 19.90 8.78
CA VAL A 597 15.91 18.84 8.31
C VAL A 597 16.42 18.34 6.96
N VAL A 598 16.89 17.10 6.92
CA VAL A 598 17.64 16.55 5.78
C VAL A 598 16.75 15.70 4.88
N ALA A 599 15.92 14.86 5.48
CA ALA A 599 14.96 13.99 4.79
C ALA A 599 13.65 13.92 5.59
N GLY A 600 12.57 13.52 4.93
CA GLY A 600 11.25 13.43 5.54
C GLY A 600 10.31 12.65 4.64
N THR A 601 9.34 11.97 5.25
CA THR A 601 8.28 11.21 4.55
C THR A 601 7.24 12.10 3.86
N LEU A 602 7.30 13.39 4.13
CA LEU A 602 6.50 14.41 3.48
C LEU A 602 7.08 14.75 2.10
N ALA A 603 6.22 14.89 1.09
CA ALA A 603 6.64 15.28 -0.25
C ALA A 603 7.24 16.71 -0.27
N GLU A 604 8.34 16.89 -1.00
CA GLU A 604 8.98 18.18 -1.25
C GLU A 604 8.25 18.99 -2.35
N PRO A 605 8.48 20.32 -2.48
CA PRO A 605 9.25 21.15 -1.56
C PRO A 605 8.56 21.28 -0.21
N TRP A 606 9.33 21.52 0.84
CA TRP A 606 8.77 21.86 2.15
C TRP A 606 8.81 23.37 2.35
N GLU A 607 7.75 23.90 2.93
CA GLU A 607 7.76 25.20 3.58
C GLU A 607 8.14 24.94 5.04
N VAL A 608 9.20 25.60 5.52
CA VAL A 608 9.72 25.35 6.86
C VAL A 608 9.91 26.66 7.59
N GLU A 609 9.23 26.78 8.73
CA GLU A 609 9.36 27.92 9.63
C GLU A 609 9.97 27.45 10.95
N ALA A 610 10.84 28.28 11.55
CA ALA A 610 11.46 27.95 12.82
C ALA A 610 11.35 29.13 13.79
N ARG A 611 10.98 28.82 15.03
CA ARG A 611 10.79 29.77 16.12
C ARG A 611 11.49 29.23 17.37
N LEU A 612 12.24 30.11 18.04
CA LEU A 612 12.88 29.78 19.31
C LEU A 612 12.13 30.48 20.43
N ASP A 613 11.61 29.71 21.38
CA ASP A 613 11.10 30.19 22.66
C ASP A 613 12.14 30.02 23.74
N GLY A 614 12.29 31.03 24.60
CA GLY A 614 13.21 30.99 25.74
C GLY A 614 14.16 32.18 25.82
N ALA A 615 15.27 32.00 26.53
CA ALA A 615 16.30 33.01 26.75
C ALA A 615 17.36 33.03 25.64
N GLY A 616 17.50 31.94 24.90
CA GLY A 616 18.40 31.82 23.78
C GLY A 616 18.12 32.78 22.63
N ARG A 617 18.96 32.68 21.60
CA ARG A 617 18.87 33.53 20.42
C ARG A 617 18.98 32.71 19.15
N LEU A 618 17.90 32.68 18.38
CA LEU A 618 17.91 32.19 17.01
C LEU A 618 18.81 33.11 16.18
N GLN A 619 19.91 32.59 15.67
CA GLN A 619 20.73 33.31 14.71
C GLN A 619 19.97 33.28 13.39
N SER A 620 19.90 34.41 12.67
CA SER A 620 19.22 34.48 11.38
C SER A 620 19.62 33.28 10.52
N PRO A 621 18.69 32.65 9.79
CA PRO A 621 18.99 31.48 8.97
C PRO A 621 20.27 31.76 8.20
N ARG A 622 21.35 31.02 8.48
CA ARG A 622 22.59 31.21 7.74
C ARG A 622 22.26 30.77 6.33
N ASP A 623 22.13 31.76 5.45
CA ASP A 623 21.99 31.62 4.01
C ASP A 623 23.31 31.05 3.44
N ARG A 624 23.68 29.84 3.87
CA ARG A 624 24.90 29.18 3.44
C ARG A 624 24.61 28.42 2.17
N ARG A 625 24.61 29.22 1.10
CA ARG A 625 24.93 28.88 -0.29
C ARG A 625 23.85 28.08 -1.02
N PHE A 626 23.03 28.80 -1.79
CA PHE A 626 23.12 28.79 -3.26
C PHE A 626 23.88 27.57 -3.82
N ILE A 627 23.22 26.42 -3.86
CA ILE A 627 23.55 25.39 -4.85
C ILE A 627 22.71 25.76 -6.08
N GLU A 628 23.35 26.46 -7.01
CA GLU A 628 22.95 26.51 -8.43
C GLU A 628 21.52 27.01 -8.75
N GLY A 629 21.19 28.23 -8.29
CA GLY A 629 20.25 29.08 -9.03
C GLY A 629 18.75 28.94 -8.73
N ARG A 630 18.33 28.24 -7.68
CA ARG A 630 16.95 28.34 -7.13
C ARG A 630 16.97 28.55 -5.61
N PRO A 631 16.11 29.41 -5.05
CA PRO A 631 16.02 29.64 -3.61
C PRO A 631 15.38 28.42 -2.95
N THR A 632 16.19 27.48 -2.47
CA THR A 632 15.71 26.48 -1.51
C THR A 632 15.58 27.19 -0.15
N PRO A 633 14.44 27.09 0.56
CA PRO A 633 14.34 27.66 1.90
C PRO A 633 15.45 27.08 2.80
N PRO A 634 15.99 27.87 3.74
CA PRO A 634 17.03 27.39 4.64
C PRO A 634 16.46 26.26 5.50
N ARG A 635 16.80 25.02 5.15
CA ARG A 635 16.49 23.82 5.97
C ARG A 635 17.47 23.66 7.13
N ALA A 636 18.21 24.71 7.47
CA ALA A 636 19.26 24.70 8.47
C ALA A 636 19.21 25.99 9.30
N TRP A 637 19.19 25.83 10.60
CA TRP A 637 19.15 26.90 11.59
C TRP A 637 20.36 26.79 12.50
N SER A 638 20.80 27.92 13.03
CA SER A 638 21.79 27.96 14.09
C SER A 638 21.24 28.84 15.20
N PHE A 639 21.40 28.43 16.45
CA PHE A 639 20.91 29.20 17.59
C PHE A 639 21.81 29.01 18.80
N GLN A 640 21.83 30.02 19.66
CA GLN A 640 22.42 29.94 20.99
C GLN A 640 21.35 29.43 21.93
N ALA A 641 21.52 28.19 22.39
CA ALA A 641 20.59 27.51 23.26
C ALA A 641 21.00 27.64 24.73
N GLU A 642 20.02 27.92 25.57
CA GLU A 642 20.07 27.78 27.03
C GLU A 642 19.13 26.67 27.49
N ALA A 643 19.33 26.17 28.71
CA ALA A 643 18.43 25.19 29.29
C ALA A 643 17.03 25.80 29.50
N GLY A 644 16.00 25.12 29.00
CA GLY A 644 14.61 25.58 29.00
C GLY A 644 14.16 26.20 27.68
N ASP A 645 15.08 26.45 26.73
CA ASP A 645 14.70 26.89 25.39
C ASP A 645 14.01 25.77 24.62
N VAL A 646 13.10 26.14 23.72
CA VAL A 646 12.40 25.23 22.81
C VAL A 646 12.51 25.77 21.38
N LEU A 647 13.14 25.02 20.49
CA LEU A 647 13.10 25.33 19.05
C LEU A 647 11.92 24.59 18.42
N THR A 648 10.89 25.33 18.02
CA THR A 648 9.77 24.82 17.23
C THR A 648 10.09 24.97 15.74
N ILE A 649 9.97 23.89 14.98
CA ILE A 649 10.13 23.84 13.52
C ILE A 649 8.80 23.34 12.93
N GLU A 650 8.10 24.21 12.22
CA GLU A 650 6.87 23.90 11.50
C GLU A 650 7.20 23.53 10.05
N ILE A 651 6.68 22.39 9.59
CA ILE A 651 6.98 21.80 8.28
C ILE A 651 5.69 21.49 7.55
N ASP A 652 5.48 22.19 6.44
CA ASP A 652 4.38 21.98 5.51
C ASP A 652 4.89 21.43 4.17
N SER A 653 4.06 20.62 3.52
CA SER A 653 4.33 20.19 2.15
C SER A 653 3.81 21.24 1.18
N GLY A 654 4.72 21.87 0.44
CA GLY A 654 4.37 22.69 -0.73
C GLY A 654 4.05 21.85 -1.97
N CYS A 655 3.82 20.53 -1.82
CA CYS A 655 3.53 19.61 -2.91
C CYS A 655 2.11 19.86 -3.47
N PRO A 656 1.97 20.34 -4.71
CA PRO A 656 0.68 20.82 -5.22
C PRO A 656 -0.16 19.71 -5.89
N PHE A 657 0.10 18.44 -5.57
CA PHE A 657 -0.50 17.28 -6.27
C PHE A 657 -1.78 16.75 -5.63
N THR A 658 -2.20 17.31 -4.51
CA THR A 658 -3.42 16.92 -3.80
C THR A 658 -4.33 18.14 -3.67
N PRO A 659 -5.48 18.19 -4.37
CA PRO A 659 -6.31 19.39 -4.47
C PRO A 659 -7.21 19.59 -3.24
N SER A 660 -7.21 18.68 -2.27
CA SER A 660 -8.19 18.68 -1.17
C SER A 660 -7.81 17.90 0.09
N ASP A 661 -6.74 17.10 0.06
CA ASP A 661 -6.24 16.48 1.29
C ASP A 661 -5.22 17.46 1.85
N ASP A 662 -5.53 18.08 2.99
CA ASP A 662 -4.55 18.87 3.73
C ASP A 662 -3.35 17.94 3.95
N MET A 663 -2.27 18.20 3.20
CA MET A 663 -1.01 17.54 3.47
C MET A 663 -0.70 17.81 4.94
N PRO A 664 -0.36 16.78 5.73
CA PRO A 664 -0.21 16.95 7.16
C PRO A 664 0.88 17.98 7.43
N HIS A 665 0.50 19.00 8.19
CA HIS A 665 1.43 19.92 8.83
C HIS A 665 2.12 19.20 9.98
N TYR A 666 3.44 19.27 10.08
CA TYR A 666 4.18 18.70 11.20
C TYR A 666 4.89 19.80 12.00
N THR A 667 4.95 19.60 13.31
CA THR A 667 5.67 20.48 14.23
C THR A 667 6.73 19.65 14.93
N ILE A 668 8.00 20.04 14.81
CA ILE A 668 9.12 19.45 15.56
C ILE A 668 9.51 20.42 16.67
N GLU A 669 9.40 20.00 17.92
CA GLU A 669 9.87 20.73 19.10
C GLU A 669 11.18 20.11 19.59
N LEU A 670 12.25 20.90 19.60
CA LEU A 670 13.54 20.52 20.16
C LEU A 670 13.72 21.20 21.52
N ASP A 671 13.42 20.47 22.58
CA ASP A 671 13.53 20.90 23.98
C ASP A 671 14.99 20.90 24.44
N CYS A 672 15.56 22.08 24.70
CA CYS A 672 16.91 22.22 25.24
C CYS A 672 16.91 21.93 26.74
N VAL A 673 17.33 20.73 27.13
CA VAL A 673 17.40 20.30 28.52
C VAL A 673 18.84 20.30 29.03
N PRO A 674 19.09 20.63 30.31
CA PRO A 674 20.39 20.46 30.92
C PRO A 674 20.93 19.05 30.78
N ASP A 675 22.24 18.91 30.61
CA ASP A 675 22.91 17.63 30.67
C ASP A 675 22.64 16.96 32.04
N PRO A 676 22.04 15.75 32.09
CA PRO A 676 21.74 15.04 33.34
C PRO A 676 22.94 14.85 34.26
N ASP A 677 24.15 14.78 33.72
CA ASP A 677 25.37 14.57 34.54
C ASP A 677 25.84 15.84 35.24
N THR A 678 25.30 16.98 34.84
CA THR A 678 25.65 18.30 35.39
C THR A 678 24.62 18.86 36.36
N VAL A 679 23.45 18.22 36.49
CA VAL A 679 22.35 18.70 37.34
C VAL A 679 22.05 17.78 38.52
N GLU A 680 21.71 18.40 39.65
CA GLU A 680 21.30 17.65 40.83
C GLU A 680 19.94 16.96 40.60
N PRO A 681 19.72 15.73 41.11
CA PRO A 681 18.42 15.10 41.02
C PRO A 681 17.38 15.87 41.84
N PRO A 682 16.08 15.79 41.49
CA PRO A 682 15.03 16.43 42.26
C PRO A 682 15.01 15.99 43.73
N ALA A 683 14.49 16.85 44.60
CA ALA A 683 14.27 16.51 45.99
C ALA A 683 13.31 15.32 46.10
N ARG A 684 13.57 14.45 47.08
CA ARG A 684 12.70 13.31 47.39
C ARG A 684 11.26 13.82 47.62
N PRO A 685 10.23 13.26 46.94
CA PRO A 685 8.85 13.70 47.14
C PRO A 685 8.41 13.57 48.60
N THR A 686 7.67 14.58 49.06
CA THR A 686 7.01 14.59 50.38
C THR A 686 5.51 14.82 50.18
N GLN A 687 4.74 14.81 51.28
CA GLN A 687 3.28 14.98 51.26
C GLN A 687 2.56 13.97 50.35
N LEU A 688 3.12 12.77 50.21
CA LEU A 688 2.47 11.70 49.44
C LEU A 688 1.15 11.32 50.13
N THR A 689 0.06 11.50 49.41
CA THR A 689 -1.29 11.15 49.84
C THR A 689 -1.98 10.35 48.73
N ALA A 690 -2.80 9.39 49.13
CA ALA A 690 -3.60 8.59 48.22
C ALA A 690 -5.03 8.56 48.77
N THR A 691 -6.01 8.95 47.95
CA THR A 691 -7.40 9.08 48.38
C THR A 691 -8.32 8.47 47.34
N GLN A 692 -9.20 7.57 47.74
CA GLN A 692 -10.25 7.02 46.87
C GLN A 692 -11.19 8.16 46.44
N VAL A 693 -11.47 8.27 45.14
CA VAL A 693 -12.19 9.43 44.54
C VAL A 693 -13.63 9.11 44.15
N GLY A 694 -13.98 7.83 44.10
CA GLY A 694 -15.32 7.40 43.74
C GLY A 694 -15.49 5.91 44.02
N ASN A 695 -16.73 5.55 44.37
CA ASN A 695 -17.14 4.16 44.53
C ASN A 695 -17.83 3.76 43.25
N ASN A 696 -17.12 3.06 42.37
CA ASN A 696 -17.77 2.49 41.19
C ASN A 696 -18.55 1.22 41.60
N PRO A 697 -19.64 0.89 40.89
CA PRO A 697 -20.48 -0.26 41.22
C PRO A 697 -19.69 -1.57 41.32
N VAL A 698 -20.22 -2.51 42.10
CA VAL A 698 -19.58 -3.81 42.36
C VAL A 698 -19.16 -4.50 41.07
N GLY A 699 -17.88 -4.90 41.01
CA GLY A 699 -17.27 -5.55 39.83
C GLY A 699 -16.52 -4.61 38.89
N THR A 700 -16.45 -3.31 39.16
CA THR A 700 -15.67 -2.34 38.36
C THR A 700 -14.44 -1.82 39.12
N GLN A 701 -13.41 -1.38 38.38
CA GLN A 701 -12.17 -0.86 38.96
C GLN A 701 -12.45 0.37 39.84
N GLN A 702 -11.91 0.38 41.06
CA GLN A 702 -11.96 1.54 41.96
C GLN A 702 -10.90 2.57 41.56
N GLN A 703 -11.21 3.86 41.74
CA GLN A 703 -10.30 4.95 41.39
C GLN A 703 -9.70 5.62 42.63
N ALA A 704 -8.37 5.77 42.63
CA ALA A 704 -7.64 6.53 43.61
C ALA A 704 -6.97 7.75 42.97
N ARG A 705 -6.90 8.83 43.72
CA ARG A 705 -6.15 10.04 43.41
C ARG A 705 -4.87 10.02 44.21
N LEU A 706 -3.74 10.00 43.51
CA LEU A 706 -2.40 10.04 44.09
C LEU A 706 -1.91 11.48 44.02
N ARG A 707 -1.39 12.02 45.13
CA ARG A 707 -0.78 13.36 45.17
C ARG A 707 0.55 13.29 45.88
N ALA A 708 1.55 13.99 45.36
CA ALA A 708 2.82 14.20 46.05
C ALA A 708 3.36 15.58 45.69
N SER A 709 4.34 16.03 46.46
CA SER A 709 5.01 17.32 46.26
C SER A 709 6.52 17.14 46.21
N SER A 710 7.21 17.74 45.25
CA SER A 710 8.68 17.71 45.15
C SER A 710 9.20 19.08 44.68
N ALA A 711 10.50 19.33 44.82
CA ALA A 711 11.15 20.53 44.32
C ALA A 711 12.38 20.12 43.49
N ASP A 712 12.64 20.84 42.41
CA ASP A 712 13.87 20.69 41.65
C ASP A 712 14.86 21.77 42.11
N PRO A 713 16.05 21.43 42.64
CA PRO A 713 17.05 22.42 42.99
C PRO A 713 17.54 23.25 41.78
N ASN A 714 17.37 22.73 40.56
CA ASN A 714 17.75 23.40 39.33
C ASN A 714 16.59 24.16 38.67
N GLY A 715 15.42 24.22 39.32
CA GLY A 715 14.26 24.97 38.81
C GLY A 715 13.64 24.40 37.53
N GLN A 716 13.82 23.10 37.25
CA GLN A 716 13.21 22.46 36.09
C GLN A 716 11.80 21.95 36.39
N ASP A 717 10.98 21.82 35.34
CA ASP A 717 9.70 21.12 35.42
C ASP A 717 9.88 19.71 35.96
N LEU A 718 8.90 19.28 36.74
CA LEU A 718 8.91 17.97 37.38
C LEU A 718 7.79 17.09 36.86
N ARG A 719 8.09 15.82 36.66
CA ARG A 719 7.12 14.75 36.53
C ARG A 719 7.16 13.90 37.79
N LEU A 720 6.02 13.71 38.44
CA LEU A 720 5.91 12.81 39.58
C LEU A 720 5.64 11.40 39.08
N LEU A 721 6.46 10.46 39.53
CA LEU A 721 6.39 9.05 39.24
C LEU A 721 5.83 8.32 40.46
N PHE A 722 4.81 7.49 40.28
CA PHE A 722 4.24 6.68 41.35
C PHE A 722 4.46 5.20 41.04
N GLU A 723 4.82 4.45 42.08
CA GLU A 723 4.87 3.00 42.03
C GLU A 723 3.84 2.48 43.04
N VAL A 724 2.86 1.73 42.52
CA VAL A 724 1.76 1.14 43.27
C VAL A 724 1.91 -0.37 43.23
N VAL A 725 2.03 -1.00 44.40
CA VAL A 725 2.11 -2.46 44.54
C VAL A 725 1.05 -2.94 45.52
N ARG A 726 0.63 -4.20 45.42
CA ARG A 726 -0.30 -4.75 46.41
C ARG A 726 0.43 -4.94 47.75
N GLU A 727 -0.28 -4.82 48.87
CA GLU A 727 0.32 -5.05 50.19
C GLU A 727 0.97 -6.44 50.26
N GLY A 728 2.25 -6.48 50.64
CA GLY A 728 3.08 -7.69 50.67
C GLY A 728 3.91 -7.94 49.41
N GLU A 729 3.65 -7.25 48.30
CA GLU A 729 4.48 -7.33 47.10
C GLU A 729 5.69 -6.38 47.20
N PRO A 730 6.87 -6.77 46.68
CA PRO A 730 8.04 -5.91 46.70
C PRO A 730 7.94 -4.81 45.65
N PHE A 731 8.39 -3.61 46.00
CA PHE A 731 8.60 -2.56 45.01
C PHE A 731 9.77 -2.92 44.08
N LEU A 732 9.57 -2.75 42.77
CA LEU A 732 10.54 -3.08 41.71
C LEU A 732 11.37 -1.87 41.27
N GLY A 733 11.01 -0.66 41.71
CA GLY A 733 11.65 0.59 41.30
C GLY A 733 11.21 1.10 39.94
N ARG A 734 10.05 0.65 39.44
CA ARG A 734 9.48 1.10 38.16
C ARG A 734 8.19 1.87 38.42
N SER A 735 7.96 2.96 37.69
CA SER A 735 6.70 3.70 37.80
C SER A 735 5.55 2.92 37.17
N THR A 736 4.46 2.78 37.90
CA THR A 736 3.18 2.26 37.39
C THR A 736 2.26 3.38 36.91
N GLU A 737 2.38 4.57 37.50
CA GLU A 737 1.61 5.77 37.16
C GLU A 737 2.53 6.99 37.12
N GLN A 738 2.17 8.02 36.37
CA GLN A 738 2.92 9.27 36.30
C GLN A 738 1.99 10.47 36.05
N THR A 739 2.43 11.67 36.44
CA THR A 739 1.76 12.93 36.07
C THR A 739 2.18 13.39 34.67
N ASP A 740 1.50 14.40 34.14
CA ASP A 740 2.08 15.28 33.12
C ASP A 740 3.25 16.08 33.71
N TRP A 741 4.00 16.79 32.87
CA TRP A 741 5.03 17.72 33.34
C TRP A 741 4.37 18.87 34.10
N ILE A 742 4.86 19.12 35.32
CA ILE A 742 4.37 20.17 36.19
C ILE A 742 5.37 21.33 36.12
N PRO A 743 4.93 22.54 35.73
CA PRO A 743 5.80 23.71 35.65
C PRO A 743 6.56 23.94 36.95
N ALA A 744 7.85 24.21 36.87
CA ALA A 744 8.64 24.58 38.04
C ALA A 744 8.09 25.84 38.70
N ASP A 745 8.08 25.90 40.04
CA ASP A 745 7.91 27.18 40.72
C ASP A 745 9.21 27.98 40.55
N PRO A 746 9.20 29.16 39.92
CA PRO A 746 10.40 29.98 39.72
C PRO A 746 11.08 30.41 41.03
N THR A 747 10.41 30.25 42.17
CA THR A 747 10.98 30.47 43.51
C THR A 747 11.65 29.24 44.12
N GLY A 748 11.76 28.13 43.37
CA GLY A 748 12.34 26.86 43.82
C GLY A 748 11.49 26.13 44.87
N LYS A 749 10.22 26.53 45.00
CA LYS A 749 9.29 25.92 45.96
C LYS A 749 8.75 24.60 45.46
N GLN A 750 8.18 23.88 46.42
CA GLN A 750 7.59 22.58 46.21
C GLN A 750 6.40 22.64 45.24
N VAL A 751 6.46 21.81 44.21
CA VAL A 751 5.43 21.66 43.19
C VAL A 751 4.64 20.39 43.49
N SER A 752 3.30 20.48 43.44
CA SER A 752 2.40 19.35 43.72
C SER A 752 1.75 18.85 42.43
N GLY A 753 1.69 17.53 42.26
CA GLY A 753 1.04 16.89 41.12
C GLY A 753 0.08 15.80 41.52
N GLN A 754 -0.77 15.40 40.57
CA GLN A 754 -1.80 14.41 40.78
C GLN A 754 -1.88 13.38 39.65
N ALA A 755 -1.95 12.10 39.99
CA ALA A 755 -2.24 11.01 39.06
C ALA A 755 -3.47 10.22 39.51
N SER A 756 -4.11 9.49 38.58
CA SER A 756 -5.25 8.62 38.88
C SER A 756 -4.83 7.16 38.74
N PHE A 757 -5.07 6.36 39.76
CA PHE A 757 -4.82 4.91 39.75
C PHE A 757 -6.13 4.14 39.70
N ARG A 758 -6.17 3.04 38.94
CA ARG A 758 -7.31 2.12 38.86
C ARG A 758 -6.93 0.75 39.41
N GLY A 759 -7.58 0.32 40.49
CA GLY A 759 -7.26 -0.91 41.21
C GLY A 759 -8.49 -1.76 41.54
N LEU A 760 -8.23 -3.00 41.95
CA LEU A 760 -9.24 -3.88 42.55
C LEU A 760 -9.35 -3.59 44.05
N ASP A 761 -10.29 -4.25 44.72
CA ASP A 761 -10.40 -4.23 46.17
C ASP A 761 -9.12 -4.74 46.85
N GLY A 762 -8.69 -4.03 47.89
CA GLY A 762 -7.56 -4.43 48.71
C GLY A 762 -6.66 -3.28 49.17
N THR A 763 -5.63 -3.67 49.91
CA THR A 763 -4.59 -2.74 50.38
C THR A 763 -3.45 -2.67 49.38
N TYR A 764 -3.01 -1.46 49.09
CA TYR A 764 -1.90 -1.13 48.22
C TYR A 764 -0.86 -0.30 48.98
N GLN A 765 0.40 -0.48 48.63
CA GLN A 765 1.50 0.39 49.07
C GLN A 765 1.93 1.27 47.90
N ILE A 766 2.09 2.56 48.18
CA ILE A 766 2.37 3.56 47.15
C ILE A 766 3.58 4.35 47.58
N ARG A 767 4.54 4.53 46.67
CA ARG A 767 5.65 5.47 46.86
C ARG A 767 5.80 6.34 45.63
N ALA A 768 6.40 7.52 45.81
CA ALA A 768 6.60 8.49 44.74
C ALA A 768 8.07 8.84 44.55
N ALA A 769 8.49 9.06 43.32
CA ALA A 769 9.73 9.72 42.94
C ALA A 769 9.41 10.94 42.08
N ALA A 770 10.35 11.87 41.94
CA ALA A 770 10.25 12.97 41.00
C ALA A 770 11.33 12.81 39.93
N ARG A 771 10.99 13.11 38.69
CA ARG A 771 11.91 13.16 37.56
C ARG A 771 11.87 14.55 36.97
N ASN A 772 13.03 15.14 36.68
CA ASN A 772 13.10 16.43 35.99
C ASN A 772 13.33 16.27 34.49
N ARG A 773 13.26 17.38 33.75
CA ARG A 773 13.39 17.42 32.28
C ARG A 773 14.71 16.87 31.75
N SER A 774 15.79 16.93 32.54
CA SER A 774 17.08 16.29 32.21
C SER A 774 17.08 14.77 32.36
N GLY A 775 16.01 14.19 32.93
CA GLY A 775 15.84 12.75 33.11
C GLY A 775 16.34 12.22 34.46
N ARG A 776 16.93 13.06 35.31
CA ARG A 776 17.39 12.67 36.64
C ARG A 776 16.19 12.42 37.55
N SER A 777 16.23 11.29 38.25
CA SER A 777 15.16 10.89 39.17
C SER A 777 15.62 11.00 40.62
N SER A 778 14.75 11.51 41.48
CA SER A 778 14.96 11.51 42.93
C SER A 778 14.98 10.08 43.48
N ARG A 779 15.37 9.93 44.75
CA ARG A 779 15.04 8.72 45.50
C ARG A 779 13.53 8.61 45.70
N TRP A 780 13.03 7.37 45.80
CA TRP A 780 11.63 7.08 46.14
C TRP A 780 11.28 7.54 47.57
N SER A 781 10.09 8.09 47.77
CA SER A 781 9.52 8.50 49.07
C SER A 781 9.37 7.31 50.03
N ALA A 782 9.03 7.59 51.29
CA ALA A 782 8.49 6.53 52.14
C ALA A 782 7.13 6.08 51.56
N PRO A 783 6.81 4.77 51.63
CA PRO A 783 5.53 4.30 51.14
C PRO A 783 4.38 4.75 52.05
N VAL A 784 3.21 4.97 51.47
CA VAL A 784 1.94 5.15 52.17
C VAL A 784 0.98 4.04 51.78
N ASN A 785 0.14 3.62 52.72
CA ASN A 785 -0.88 2.62 52.45
C ASN A 785 -2.14 3.29 51.88
N LEU A 786 -2.72 2.67 50.87
CA LEU A 786 -4.03 2.99 50.32
C LEU A 786 -4.90 1.75 50.45
N VAL A 787 -6.04 1.87 51.11
CA VAL A 787 -7.06 0.82 51.10
C VAL A 787 -8.13 1.24 50.11
N LEU A 788 -8.32 0.42 49.07
CA LEU A 788 -9.46 0.55 48.17
C LEU A 788 -10.55 -0.38 48.67
N HIS A 789 -11.68 0.21 49.06
CA HIS A 789 -12.85 -0.54 49.49
C HIS A 789 -13.88 -0.57 48.37
N MET A 790 -14.33 -1.76 48.00
CA MET A 790 -15.62 -1.91 47.35
C MET A 790 -16.71 -1.54 48.34
N THR A 791 -17.48 -0.50 48.00
CA THR A 791 -18.73 -0.29 48.71
C THR A 791 -19.69 -1.38 48.23
N PRO A 792 -20.21 -2.24 49.12
CA PRO A 792 -21.29 -3.13 48.73
C PRO A 792 -22.43 -2.29 48.12
N PRO A 793 -23.18 -2.83 47.16
CA PRO A 793 -24.32 -2.09 46.62
C PRO A 793 -25.19 -1.73 47.82
N ASP A 794 -25.59 -0.47 47.92
CA ASP A 794 -26.48 -0.05 49.00
C ASP A 794 -27.77 -0.88 48.84
N ASN A 795 -27.93 -1.92 49.67
CA ASN A 795 -29.12 -2.77 49.72
C ASN A 795 -30.30 -2.01 50.36
N GLY A 796 -30.46 -0.73 50.00
CA GLY A 796 -31.58 0.10 50.38
C GLY A 796 -32.82 -0.34 49.61
N GLY A 797 -33.50 -1.37 50.09
CA GLY A 797 -34.75 -1.80 49.48
C GLY A 797 -35.42 -3.06 50.00
N ASP A 798 -35.48 -3.31 51.31
CA ASP A 798 -36.52 -4.19 51.88
C ASP A 798 -37.33 -3.41 52.92
N GLY A 799 -38.49 -2.92 52.50
CA GLY A 799 -39.39 -2.24 53.40
C GLY A 799 -40.56 -1.48 52.77
N ASN A 800 -41.21 -1.98 51.71
CA ASN A 800 -42.63 -1.66 51.54
C ASN A 800 -43.40 -2.68 50.67
N VAL A 801 -43.92 -3.71 51.34
CA VAL A 801 -45.09 -4.47 50.87
C VAL A 801 -46.25 -4.04 51.76
N GLY A 802 -47.23 -3.30 51.20
CA GLY A 802 -48.49 -3.05 51.92
C GLY A 802 -49.33 -1.85 51.47
N GLY A 803 -50.09 -2.02 50.38
CA GLY A 803 -51.50 -1.60 50.30
C GLY A 803 -51.87 -0.12 50.04
N GLY A 804 -52.77 0.09 49.07
CA GLY A 804 -53.76 1.17 49.11
C GLY A 804 -53.80 2.10 47.90
N ASN A 805 -54.84 1.95 47.08
CA ASN A 805 -55.43 2.98 46.22
C ASN A 805 -55.49 4.35 46.94
N ASP A 806 -55.04 5.44 46.30
CA ASP A 806 -55.92 6.49 45.77
C ASP A 806 -55.10 7.53 44.97
N GLY A 807 -55.77 8.22 44.05
CA GLY A 807 -55.17 8.93 42.94
C GLY A 807 -54.52 10.29 43.20
N SER A 808 -54.06 10.85 42.08
CA SER A 808 -53.69 12.24 41.83
C SER A 808 -52.37 12.76 42.43
N ARG A 809 -51.33 12.85 41.59
CA ARG A 809 -50.57 14.10 41.30
C ARG A 809 -49.44 13.89 40.27
N PRO A 810 -49.03 14.97 39.56
CA PRO A 810 -48.31 14.89 38.29
C PRO A 810 -46.79 14.76 38.46
N ARG A 811 -46.16 14.14 37.45
CA ARG A 811 -44.70 14.07 37.27
C ARG A 811 -44.10 15.47 37.04
N PRO A 812 -42.94 15.83 37.64
CA PRO A 812 -42.15 16.96 37.17
C PRO A 812 -41.37 16.58 35.88
N PRO A 813 -41.03 17.56 35.03
CA PRO A 813 -40.43 17.33 33.73
C PRO A 813 -38.95 16.97 33.86
N PHE A 814 -38.53 15.99 33.06
CA PHE A 814 -37.15 15.93 32.60
C PHE A 814 -36.94 17.10 31.63
N THR A 815 -35.89 17.88 31.85
CA THR A 815 -35.38 18.86 30.87
C THR A 815 -34.06 18.33 30.29
N PRO A 816 -33.76 18.66 29.00
CA PRO A 816 -32.54 18.26 28.31
C PRO A 816 -31.27 18.91 28.90
#